data_AF-A0A3Q0IQQ7-F1
#
_entry.id   AF-A0A3Q0IQQ7-F1
#
_cell.length_a   1.000
_cell.length_b   1.000
_cell.length_c   1.000
_cell.angle_alpha   90.00
_cell.angle_beta   90.00
_cell.angle_gamma   90.00
#
_symmetry.space_group_name_H-M   'P 1'
#
loop_
_entity.id
_entity.type
_entity.pdbx_description
1 polymer ?
#
loop_
_entity_poly.entity_id
_entity_poly.type
_entity_poly.pdbx_seq_one_letter_code
_entity_poly.pdbx_strand_id
1 'polypeptide(L)'
;MEFTLEFQIFYGIIGFSWIVFLFEFYLSIRQRRVYHETTIVPHQIAHGMDAESFEKSRRYSLDKNVFSMFKETVSNVMNTALLVCNGLPYFWSKSEELGETYFGFHKNEIVTSCLFIVLFNIFSTVIGLPISFYHHFVLEEKHGFNKQTYGFFVKDQIKSFIVSLILSIPLTGAVVYIIQVGGNMVFLYLWVFIILMSLFLMTIYPEFIAPLFDKYTPLPDGELKSRIEQLSASVKFPLKKLYVVEGSKRSEHSNAYFYGFFKNKRIVLFDTLLKDYVPLNADKKDKAGDSEPLISTEGANKKGCDTEEVLAVLAHELGHWKYNHVLKSMIVMQLNLLFNISLLLFFFLLFQLKKEFGVANKEREASVMRYVTKESELITARQDREAAEKKYKEAMKEKDNVMAKLKVLSTDKARLTQLYDDKCTEYNILQRSLDKVSDEIAGKDVKLKWVQSKLDKEIETNRQLSDRLQAVEEKQASQVEEASRLKFSEDSQRLFLQEIDVLKKKNQAMTEENNALSLKVQRLEKERLESDESLSKCKSVVNSQNETISGLKNQLANMEDLKNQLHVEHERLLAKDTEVDRVQKSNSELSQDMATCRAREAELLQFTEKLTAKNVRLQSEFSALEAKAEKLEKDVQPLTAQVKLLEEEIASLQSQLGAEKQAKDGDNKALARLVAEKTKQLDQAAKEIEELKSENQIMKRKHASNIRELNKELATLKKKCETYSSGDALGDTHTLGYGSRTSSCQSLNEVQQLAHLASIASTLSEYILSVENALLAPALYAKSREPAVSDFILNR
;
A
#
# COMPACT_ATOMS: atom_id res chain seq x y z
N MET A 1 5.10 19.64 -5.93
CA MET A 1 4.84 18.24 -6.33
C MET A 1 4.96 17.39 -5.09
N GLU A 2 3.84 16.94 -4.53
CA GLU A 2 3.89 15.84 -3.56
C GLU A 2 4.09 14.55 -4.36
N PHE A 3 5.24 13.91 -4.20
CA PHE A 3 5.47 12.59 -4.76
C PHE A 3 4.55 11.60 -4.05
N THR A 4 3.83 10.78 -4.82
CA THR A 4 2.99 9.72 -4.23
C THR A 4 3.86 8.77 -3.40
N LEU A 5 3.28 8.13 -2.38
CA LEU A 5 4.03 7.17 -1.56
C LEU A 5 4.64 6.05 -2.42
N GLU A 6 3.93 5.59 -3.45
CA GLU A 6 4.40 4.57 -4.39
C GLU A 6 5.70 5.01 -5.07
N PHE A 7 5.80 6.28 -5.48
CA PHE A 7 7.02 6.88 -5.99
C PHE A 7 8.12 6.90 -4.92
N GLN A 8 7.82 7.35 -3.69
CA GLN A 8 8.79 7.38 -2.60
C GLN A 8 9.35 5.98 -2.26
N ILE A 9 8.50 4.95 -2.24
CA ILE A 9 8.91 3.56 -2.01
C ILE A 9 9.77 3.05 -3.17
N PHE A 10 9.34 3.26 -4.41
CA PHE A 10 10.06 2.78 -5.60
C PHE A 10 11.46 3.39 -5.71
N TYR A 11 11.58 4.71 -5.61
CA TYR A 11 12.88 5.39 -5.63
C TYR A 11 13.69 5.17 -4.35
N GLY A 12 13.04 4.90 -3.21
CA GLY A 12 13.69 4.49 -1.97
C GLY A 12 14.39 3.12 -2.09
N ILE A 13 13.72 2.13 -2.69
CA ILE A 13 14.29 0.80 -2.96
C ILE A 13 15.48 0.91 -3.92
N ILE A 14 15.32 1.64 -5.03
CA ILE A 14 16.42 1.86 -5.99
C ILE A 14 17.58 2.61 -5.31
N GLY A 15 17.30 3.70 -4.59
CA GLY A 15 18.31 4.48 -3.87
C GLY A 15 19.10 3.62 -2.87
N PHE A 16 18.42 2.79 -2.08
CA PHE A 16 19.07 1.86 -1.15
C PHE A 16 19.94 0.83 -1.88
N SER A 17 19.43 0.22 -2.96
CA SER A 17 20.20 -0.74 -3.79
C SER A 17 21.48 -0.12 -4.33
N TRP A 18 21.42 1.13 -4.83
CA TRP A 18 22.58 1.84 -5.33
C TRP A 18 23.55 2.27 -4.22
N ILE A 19 23.07 2.64 -3.03
CA ILE A 19 23.94 2.93 -1.87
C ILE A 19 24.73 1.70 -1.45
N VAL A 20 24.06 0.53 -1.33
CA VAL A 20 24.73 -0.75 -1.00
C VAL A 20 25.73 -1.12 -2.08
N PHE A 21 25.33 -1.08 -3.36
CA PHE A 21 26.22 -1.36 -4.48
C PHE A 21 27.45 -0.44 -4.50
N LEU A 22 27.29 0.87 -4.33
CA LEU A 22 28.42 1.82 -4.30
C LEU A 22 29.37 1.56 -3.12
N PHE A 23 28.84 1.13 -1.98
CA PHE A 23 29.64 0.75 -0.81
C PHE A 23 30.44 -0.54 -1.05
N GLU A 24 29.80 -1.60 -1.57
CA GLU A 24 30.47 -2.86 -1.93
C GLU A 24 31.52 -2.64 -3.03
N PHE A 25 31.20 -1.85 -4.06
CA PHE A 25 32.11 -1.48 -5.12
C PHE A 25 33.32 -0.69 -4.60
N TYR A 26 33.13 0.20 -3.62
CA TYR A 26 34.21 0.89 -2.91
C TYR A 26 35.10 -0.08 -2.12
N LEU A 27 34.53 -1.06 -1.41
CA LEU A 27 35.30 -2.11 -0.73
C LEU A 27 36.11 -2.94 -1.74
N SER A 28 35.51 -3.31 -2.87
CA SER A 28 36.18 -4.01 -3.97
C SER A 28 37.34 -3.20 -4.57
N ILE A 29 37.20 -1.87 -4.73
CA ILE A 29 38.30 -0.98 -5.14
C ILE A 29 39.44 -0.97 -4.11
N ARG A 30 39.12 -0.90 -2.80
CA ARG A 30 40.13 -0.94 -1.74
C ARG A 30 40.91 -2.25 -1.76
N GLN A 31 40.21 -3.37 -1.88
CA GLN A 31 40.84 -4.69 -1.94
C GLN A 31 41.71 -4.83 -3.19
N ARG A 32 41.26 -4.31 -4.34
CA ARG A 32 42.04 -4.26 -5.58
C ARG A 32 43.34 -3.47 -5.42
N ARG A 33 43.29 -2.33 -4.70
CA ARG A 33 44.47 -1.51 -4.41
C ARG A 33 45.51 -2.32 -3.61
N VAL A 34 45.09 -3.04 -2.58
CA VAL A 34 45.99 -3.92 -1.79
C VAL A 34 46.68 -4.95 -2.68
N TYR A 35 45.97 -5.61 -3.60
CA TYR A 35 46.59 -6.56 -4.54
C TYR A 35 47.56 -5.91 -5.54
N HIS A 36 47.35 -4.64 -5.88
CA HIS A 36 48.23 -3.92 -6.81
C HIS A 36 49.49 -3.37 -6.12
N GLU A 37 49.37 -2.89 -4.88
CA GLU A 37 50.46 -2.34 -4.07
C GLU A 37 51.34 -3.44 -3.45
N THR A 38 50.75 -4.56 -3.01
CA THR A 38 51.47 -5.66 -2.35
C THR A 38 52.11 -6.60 -3.38
N THR A 39 53.17 -6.14 -4.05
CA THR A 39 53.94 -6.93 -5.03
C THR A 39 54.93 -7.92 -4.42
N ILE A 40 55.30 -7.70 -3.15
CA ILE A 40 56.27 -8.51 -2.40
C ILE A 40 55.56 -9.32 -1.31
N VAL A 41 56.10 -10.51 -1.01
CA VAL A 41 55.59 -11.37 0.07
C VAL A 41 55.80 -10.67 1.43
N PRO A 42 54.75 -10.41 2.23
CA PRO A 42 54.90 -9.86 3.57
C PRO A 42 55.74 -10.77 4.47
N HIS A 43 56.63 -10.18 5.27
CA HIS A 43 57.60 -10.91 6.09
C HIS A 43 56.97 -11.93 7.05
N GLN A 44 55.73 -11.69 7.49
CA GLN A 44 54.98 -12.59 8.37
C GLN A 44 54.56 -13.90 7.70
N ILE A 45 54.41 -13.94 6.36
CA ILE A 45 53.99 -15.14 5.61
C ILE A 45 55.11 -15.72 4.72
N ALA A 46 56.27 -15.08 4.66
CA ALA A 46 57.42 -15.50 3.86
C ALA A 46 57.97 -16.90 4.21
N HIS A 47 57.66 -17.43 5.40
CA HIS A 47 58.02 -18.79 5.80
C HIS A 47 57.11 -19.89 5.19
N GLY A 48 55.91 -19.55 4.72
CA GLY A 48 54.90 -20.52 4.26
C GLY A 48 54.40 -20.31 2.83
N MET A 49 54.90 -19.30 2.12
CA MET A 49 54.50 -19.01 0.74
C MET A 49 55.70 -18.50 -0.07
N ASP A 50 55.97 -19.18 -1.18
CA ASP A 50 56.99 -18.78 -2.14
C ASP A 50 56.55 -17.59 -3.00
N ALA A 51 57.52 -16.86 -3.55
CA ALA A 51 57.25 -15.66 -4.35
C ALA A 51 56.47 -15.94 -5.65
N GLU A 52 56.60 -17.13 -6.23
CA GLU A 52 55.91 -17.50 -7.47
C GLU A 52 54.43 -17.81 -7.20
N SER A 53 54.12 -18.60 -6.18
CA SER A 53 52.74 -18.87 -5.74
C SER A 53 52.06 -17.62 -5.19
N PHE A 54 52.80 -16.72 -4.52
CA PHE A 54 52.27 -15.42 -4.12
C PHE A 54 51.86 -14.58 -5.35
N GLU A 55 52.72 -14.44 -6.35
CA GLU A 55 52.40 -13.69 -7.58
C GLU A 55 51.25 -14.34 -8.37
N LYS A 56 51.18 -15.67 -8.46
CA LYS A 56 50.04 -16.40 -9.05
C LYS A 56 48.74 -16.10 -8.29
N SER A 57 48.76 -16.23 -6.96
CA SER A 57 47.60 -15.96 -6.10
C SER A 57 47.14 -14.51 -6.19
N ARG A 58 48.09 -13.56 -6.28
CA ARG A 58 47.83 -12.13 -6.45
C ARG A 58 47.20 -11.82 -7.81
N ARG A 59 47.71 -12.41 -8.90
CA ARG A 59 47.14 -12.27 -10.26
C ARG A 59 45.74 -12.88 -10.36
N TYR A 60 45.53 -14.08 -9.82
CA TYR A 60 44.20 -14.69 -9.74
C TYR A 60 43.23 -13.78 -8.97
N SER A 61 43.65 -13.26 -7.81
CA SER A 61 42.83 -12.36 -6.99
C SER A 61 42.51 -11.03 -7.69
N LEU A 62 43.45 -10.47 -8.47
CA LEU A 62 43.23 -9.27 -9.30
C LEU A 62 42.20 -9.52 -10.41
N ASP A 63 42.38 -10.58 -11.21
CA ASP A 63 41.45 -10.90 -12.31
C ASP A 63 40.06 -11.24 -11.75
N LYS A 64 39.98 -11.99 -10.65
CA LYS A 64 38.74 -12.36 -9.96
C LYS A 64 38.01 -11.14 -9.39
N ASN A 65 38.73 -10.20 -8.80
CA ASN A 65 38.15 -8.95 -8.32
C ASN A 65 37.62 -8.07 -9.48
N VAL A 66 38.36 -7.93 -10.57
CA VAL A 66 37.90 -7.21 -11.78
C VAL A 66 36.63 -7.86 -12.36
N PHE A 67 36.61 -9.19 -12.44
CA PHE A 67 35.42 -9.94 -12.87
C PHE A 67 34.22 -9.75 -11.91
N SER A 68 34.44 -9.79 -10.59
CA SER A 68 33.39 -9.57 -9.59
C SER A 68 32.79 -8.16 -9.72
N MET A 69 33.64 -7.12 -9.77
CA MET A 69 33.21 -5.74 -9.97
C MET A 69 32.38 -5.56 -11.25
N PHE A 70 32.79 -6.18 -12.37
CA PHE A 70 32.04 -6.16 -13.62
C PHE A 70 30.68 -6.88 -13.48
N LYS A 71 30.69 -8.10 -12.94
CA LYS A 71 29.49 -8.91 -12.71
C LYS A 71 28.47 -8.19 -11.80
N GLU A 72 28.93 -7.62 -10.69
CA GLU A 72 28.12 -6.86 -9.73
C GLU A 72 27.52 -5.62 -10.41
N THR A 73 28.32 -4.87 -11.17
CA THR A 73 27.85 -3.69 -11.92
C THR A 73 26.76 -4.07 -12.92
N VAL A 74 27.00 -5.09 -13.76
CA VAL A 74 26.00 -5.58 -14.73
C VAL A 74 24.75 -6.09 -14.02
N SER A 75 24.88 -6.78 -12.89
CA SER A 75 23.74 -7.29 -12.11
C SER A 75 22.92 -6.16 -11.51
N ASN A 76 23.54 -5.15 -10.90
CA ASN A 76 22.82 -4.01 -10.30
C ASN A 76 22.15 -3.12 -11.37
N VAL A 77 22.81 -2.92 -12.52
CA VAL A 77 22.22 -2.23 -13.68
C VAL A 77 21.04 -3.04 -14.24
N MET A 78 21.17 -4.36 -14.40
CA MET A 78 20.09 -5.22 -14.89
C MET A 78 18.89 -5.24 -13.93
N ASN A 79 19.13 -5.35 -12.62
CA ASN A 79 18.08 -5.27 -11.60
C ASN A 79 17.38 -3.90 -11.62
N THR A 80 18.15 -2.81 -11.76
CA THR A 80 17.59 -1.46 -11.90
C THR A 80 16.74 -1.33 -13.16
N ALA A 81 17.23 -1.84 -14.31
CA ALA A 81 16.47 -1.84 -15.56
C ALA A 81 15.19 -2.68 -15.47
N LEU A 82 15.25 -3.86 -14.84
CA LEU A 82 14.09 -4.71 -14.61
C LEU A 82 13.00 -4.01 -13.78
N LEU A 83 13.38 -3.21 -12.79
CA LEU A 83 12.45 -2.41 -11.98
C LEU A 83 11.91 -1.21 -12.77
N VAL A 84 12.78 -0.40 -13.38
CA VAL A 84 12.41 0.84 -14.10
C VAL A 84 11.58 0.57 -15.36
N CYS A 85 11.84 -0.54 -16.07
CA CYS A 85 11.07 -0.93 -17.25
C CYS A 85 9.83 -1.77 -16.93
N ASN A 86 9.40 -1.87 -15.66
CA ASN A 86 8.27 -2.71 -15.23
C ASN A 86 8.37 -4.17 -15.70
N GLY A 87 9.59 -4.73 -15.70
CA GLY A 87 9.86 -6.09 -16.16
C GLY A 87 9.15 -7.17 -15.33
N LEU A 88 9.01 -6.97 -14.01
CA LEU A 88 8.27 -7.89 -13.15
C LEU A 88 6.76 -7.96 -13.52
N PRO A 89 6.02 -6.83 -13.63
CA PRO A 89 4.68 -6.81 -14.23
C PRO A 89 4.59 -7.43 -15.63
N TYR A 90 5.59 -7.21 -16.50
CA TYR A 90 5.62 -7.79 -17.84
C TYR A 90 5.73 -9.33 -17.82
N PHE A 91 6.61 -9.90 -16.97
CA PHE A 91 6.68 -11.35 -16.80
C PHE A 91 5.39 -11.92 -16.19
N TRP A 92 4.72 -11.19 -15.29
CA TRP A 92 3.44 -11.60 -14.73
C TRP A 92 2.34 -11.67 -15.80
N SER A 93 2.11 -10.59 -16.56
CA SER A 93 1.07 -10.59 -17.61
C SER A 93 1.33 -11.61 -18.71
N LYS A 94 2.60 -11.85 -19.07
CA LYS A 94 2.95 -12.92 -20.02
C LYS A 94 2.74 -14.33 -19.45
N SER A 95 2.80 -14.50 -18.13
CA SER A 95 2.45 -15.76 -17.45
C SER A 95 0.94 -16.01 -17.46
N GLU A 96 0.12 -14.96 -17.28
CA GLU A 96 -1.33 -15.03 -17.41
C GLU A 96 -1.74 -15.40 -18.84
N GLU A 97 -1.20 -14.71 -19.85
CA GLU A 97 -1.47 -14.97 -21.28
C GLU A 97 -1.14 -16.42 -21.69
N LEU A 98 -0.01 -16.96 -21.22
CA LEU A 98 0.37 -18.36 -21.46
C LEU A 98 -0.51 -19.36 -20.69
N GLY A 99 -0.91 -19.02 -19.46
CA GLY A 99 -1.83 -19.82 -18.65
C GLY A 99 -3.21 -19.97 -19.29
N GLU A 100 -3.76 -18.87 -19.82
CA GLU A 100 -5.04 -18.88 -20.54
C GLU A 100 -4.92 -19.58 -21.90
N THR A 101 -3.89 -19.28 -22.69
CA THR A 101 -3.74 -19.80 -24.07
C THR A 101 -3.47 -21.31 -24.13
N TYR A 102 -2.58 -21.83 -23.27
CA TYR A 102 -2.11 -23.22 -23.38
C TYR A 102 -2.74 -24.17 -22.37
N PHE A 103 -3.23 -23.67 -21.24
CA PHE A 103 -3.78 -24.50 -20.16
C PHE A 103 -5.27 -24.23 -19.86
N GLY A 104 -5.88 -23.19 -20.47
CA GLY A 104 -7.29 -22.86 -20.28
C GLY A 104 -7.66 -22.40 -18.87
N PHE A 105 -6.68 -22.06 -18.03
CA PHE A 105 -6.91 -21.62 -16.65
C PHE A 105 -7.11 -20.11 -16.58
N HIS A 106 -8.37 -19.67 -16.62
CA HIS A 106 -8.71 -18.29 -16.32
C HIS A 106 -8.39 -17.94 -14.84
N LYS A 107 -7.48 -16.98 -14.64
CA LYS A 107 -7.18 -16.34 -13.35
C LYS A 107 -6.81 -17.29 -12.19
N ASN A 108 -6.17 -18.42 -12.47
CA ASN A 108 -5.63 -19.28 -11.40
C ASN A 108 -4.24 -18.79 -10.96
N GLU A 109 -4.21 -18.02 -9.88
CA GLU A 109 -3.00 -17.40 -9.30
C GLU A 109 -1.87 -18.42 -9.00
N ILE A 110 -2.18 -19.66 -8.62
CA ILE A 110 -1.17 -20.70 -8.37
C ILE A 110 -0.47 -21.06 -9.68
N VAL A 111 -1.24 -21.29 -10.75
CA VAL A 111 -0.70 -21.62 -12.08
C VAL A 111 0.09 -20.45 -12.65
N THR A 112 -0.44 -19.22 -12.57
CA THR A 112 0.26 -18.00 -12.98
C THR A 112 1.59 -17.84 -12.23
N SER A 113 1.61 -18.07 -10.92
CA SER A 113 2.83 -17.97 -10.10
C SER A 113 3.88 -19.03 -10.47
N CYS A 114 3.46 -20.26 -10.74
CA CYS A 114 4.35 -21.31 -11.22
C CYS A 114 4.93 -20.98 -12.62
N LEU A 115 4.09 -20.50 -13.55
CA LEU A 115 4.54 -20.07 -14.88
C LEU A 115 5.50 -18.87 -14.80
N PHE A 116 5.21 -17.91 -13.93
CA PHE A 116 6.09 -16.76 -13.67
C PHE A 116 7.48 -17.20 -13.21
N ILE A 117 7.56 -18.11 -12.23
CA ILE A 117 8.85 -18.65 -11.77
C ILE A 117 9.58 -19.40 -12.88
N VAL A 118 8.89 -20.15 -13.75
CA VAL A 118 9.50 -20.80 -14.92
C VAL A 118 10.07 -19.77 -15.89
N LEU A 119 9.28 -18.80 -16.35
CA LEU A 119 9.72 -17.78 -17.31
C LEU A 119 10.87 -16.92 -16.75
N PHE A 120 10.77 -16.53 -15.48
CA PHE A 120 11.78 -15.72 -14.82
C PHE A 120 13.09 -16.50 -14.61
N ASN A 121 13.02 -17.80 -14.29
CA ASN A 121 14.20 -18.68 -14.22
C ASN A 121 14.84 -18.86 -15.60
N ILE A 122 14.06 -18.99 -16.69
CA ILE A 122 14.60 -19.04 -18.07
C ILE A 122 15.36 -17.74 -18.36
N PHE A 123 14.73 -16.58 -18.15
CA PHE A 123 15.33 -15.26 -18.36
C PHE A 123 16.63 -15.08 -17.55
N SER A 124 16.60 -15.39 -16.25
CA SER A 124 17.76 -15.29 -15.36
C SER A 124 18.90 -16.24 -15.78
N THR A 125 18.57 -17.44 -16.24
CA THR A 125 19.57 -18.42 -16.73
C THR A 125 20.22 -17.94 -18.02
N VAL A 126 19.43 -17.43 -18.98
CA VAL A 126 19.95 -16.89 -20.26
C VAL A 126 20.87 -15.70 -20.02
N ILE A 127 20.53 -14.78 -19.12
CA ILE A 127 21.38 -13.62 -18.77
C ILE A 127 22.61 -14.04 -17.96
N GLY A 128 22.50 -15.03 -17.08
CA GLY A 128 23.60 -15.55 -16.30
C GLY A 128 24.62 -16.37 -17.12
N LEU A 129 24.20 -16.98 -18.24
CA LEU A 129 25.01 -17.91 -19.00
C LEU A 129 26.31 -17.29 -19.57
N PRO A 130 26.33 -16.09 -20.19
CA PRO A 130 27.58 -15.46 -20.64
C PRO A 130 28.55 -15.16 -19.49
N ILE A 131 28.04 -14.74 -18.33
CA ILE A 131 28.84 -14.44 -17.14
C ILE A 131 29.45 -15.73 -16.57
N SER A 132 28.68 -16.80 -16.48
CA SER A 132 29.17 -18.13 -16.05
C SER A 132 30.18 -18.70 -17.06
N PHE A 133 29.92 -18.57 -18.36
CA PHE A 133 30.84 -19.02 -19.40
C PHE A 133 32.20 -18.30 -19.31
N TYR A 134 32.19 -16.96 -19.16
CA TYR A 134 33.42 -16.19 -18.96
C TYR A 134 34.16 -16.60 -17.67
N HIS A 135 33.42 -16.84 -16.57
CA HIS A 135 34.01 -17.30 -15.33
C HIS A 135 34.80 -18.61 -15.51
N HIS A 136 34.19 -19.64 -16.10
CA HIS A 136 34.87 -20.94 -16.24
C HIS A 136 35.91 -20.97 -17.36
N PHE A 137 35.55 -20.53 -18.58
CA PHE A 137 36.38 -20.73 -19.77
C PHE A 137 37.33 -19.57 -20.11
N VAL A 138 37.28 -18.46 -19.35
CA VAL A 138 38.25 -17.35 -19.49
C VAL A 138 38.98 -17.08 -18.18
N LEU A 139 38.28 -16.89 -17.06
CA LEU A 139 38.94 -16.61 -15.78
C LEU A 139 39.60 -17.85 -15.18
N GLU A 140 38.84 -18.91 -14.89
CA GLU A 140 39.39 -20.12 -14.23
C GLU A 140 40.31 -20.92 -15.17
N GLU A 141 40.06 -20.91 -16.48
CA GLU A 141 40.96 -21.48 -17.50
C GLU A 141 42.33 -20.77 -17.56
N LYS A 142 42.35 -19.43 -17.53
CA LYS A 142 43.59 -18.62 -17.54
C LYS A 142 44.52 -18.95 -16.37
N HIS A 143 43.96 -19.37 -15.23
CA HIS A 143 44.71 -19.76 -14.04
C HIS A 143 44.84 -21.28 -13.86
N GLY A 144 44.40 -22.07 -14.85
CA GLY A 144 44.55 -23.54 -14.90
C GLY A 144 43.61 -24.33 -13.98
N PHE A 145 42.68 -23.67 -13.29
CA PHE A 145 41.75 -24.29 -12.35
C PHE A 145 40.60 -25.03 -13.03
N ASN A 146 40.11 -24.55 -14.19
CA ASN A 146 39.04 -25.22 -14.91
C ASN A 146 39.51 -26.57 -15.48
N LYS A 147 38.67 -27.60 -15.36
CA LYS A 147 38.85 -28.93 -15.99
C LYS A 147 37.63 -29.38 -16.79
N GLN A 148 36.59 -28.55 -16.86
CA GLN A 148 35.34 -28.87 -17.55
C GLN A 148 35.47 -28.62 -19.04
N THR A 149 34.91 -29.52 -19.85
CA THR A 149 34.72 -29.30 -21.28
C THR A 149 33.42 -28.53 -21.54
N TYR A 150 33.32 -27.82 -22.66
CA TYR A 150 32.09 -27.13 -23.08
C TYR A 150 30.85 -28.05 -23.06
N GLY A 151 31.01 -29.29 -23.55
CA GLY A 151 29.92 -30.28 -23.55
C GLY A 151 29.54 -30.80 -22.16
N PHE A 152 30.48 -30.85 -21.21
CA PHE A 152 30.16 -31.13 -19.81
C PHE A 152 29.41 -29.95 -19.18
N PHE A 153 29.93 -28.73 -19.33
CA PHE A 153 29.32 -27.51 -18.79
C PHE A 153 27.88 -27.31 -19.25
N VAL A 154 27.60 -27.40 -20.56
CA VAL A 154 26.22 -27.24 -21.09
C VAL A 154 25.29 -28.33 -20.56
N LYS A 155 25.73 -29.60 -20.51
CA LYS A 155 24.94 -30.68 -19.91
C LYS A 155 24.68 -30.43 -18.42
N ASP A 156 25.65 -29.89 -17.69
CA ASP A 156 25.52 -29.64 -16.27
C ASP A 156 24.58 -28.47 -15.96
N GLN A 157 24.65 -27.38 -16.74
CA GLN A 157 23.69 -26.28 -16.69
C GLN A 157 22.26 -26.75 -16.99
N ILE A 158 22.06 -27.56 -18.03
CA ILE A 158 20.73 -28.12 -18.37
C ILE A 158 20.20 -29.02 -17.24
N LYS A 159 21.03 -29.92 -16.69
CA LYS A 159 20.64 -30.76 -15.53
C LYS A 159 20.27 -29.90 -14.32
N SER A 160 21.11 -28.91 -13.99
CA SER A 160 20.89 -27.99 -12.86
C SER A 160 19.58 -27.23 -13.01
N PHE A 161 19.33 -26.68 -14.20
CA PHE A 161 18.10 -25.98 -14.53
C PHE A 161 16.85 -26.88 -14.39
N ILE A 162 16.89 -28.10 -14.94
CA ILE A 162 15.77 -29.06 -14.83
C ILE A 162 15.50 -29.44 -13.36
N VAL A 163 16.54 -29.77 -12.59
CA VAL A 163 16.41 -30.08 -11.16
C VAL A 163 15.85 -28.90 -10.37
N SER A 164 16.29 -27.67 -10.68
CA SER A 164 15.77 -26.43 -10.09
C SER A 164 14.28 -26.23 -10.40
N LEU A 165 13.84 -26.47 -11.64
CA LEU A 165 12.41 -26.38 -11.99
C LEU A 165 11.56 -27.46 -11.28
N ILE A 166 12.03 -28.70 -11.23
CA ILE A 166 11.33 -29.81 -10.55
C ILE A 166 11.14 -29.52 -9.05
N LEU A 167 12.08 -28.84 -8.41
CA LEU A 167 11.97 -28.45 -7.00
C LEU A 167 11.18 -27.15 -6.78
N SER A 168 11.36 -26.15 -7.64
CA SER A 168 10.74 -24.83 -7.47
C SER A 168 9.25 -24.81 -7.80
N ILE A 169 8.78 -25.51 -8.85
CA ILE A 169 7.36 -25.47 -9.24
C ILE A 169 6.44 -25.98 -8.12
N PRO A 170 6.65 -27.18 -7.51
CA PRO A 170 5.81 -27.66 -6.41
C PRO A 170 5.95 -26.80 -5.15
N LEU A 171 7.16 -26.30 -4.87
CA LEU A 171 7.43 -25.46 -3.71
C LEU A 171 6.68 -24.12 -3.81
N THR A 172 6.76 -23.44 -4.96
CA THR A 172 6.00 -22.20 -5.23
C THR A 172 4.50 -22.46 -5.15
N GLY A 173 4.01 -23.55 -5.77
CA GLY A 173 2.58 -23.89 -5.71
C GLY A 173 2.06 -24.08 -4.29
N ALA A 174 2.83 -24.79 -3.44
CA ALA A 174 2.51 -24.99 -2.04
C ALA A 174 2.60 -23.69 -1.21
N VAL A 175 3.60 -22.83 -1.47
CA VAL A 175 3.72 -21.51 -0.82
C VAL A 175 2.52 -20.63 -1.13
N VAL A 176 2.12 -20.50 -2.41
CA VAL A 176 0.97 -19.68 -2.80
C VAL A 176 -0.33 -20.25 -2.21
N TYR A 177 -0.51 -21.57 -2.22
CA TYR A 177 -1.66 -22.21 -1.58
C TYR A 177 -1.73 -21.94 -0.06
N ILE A 178 -0.59 -22.01 0.66
CA ILE A 178 -0.53 -21.66 2.08
C ILE A 178 -0.85 -20.18 2.29
N ILE A 179 -0.43 -19.29 1.39
CA ILE A 179 -0.74 -17.85 1.46
C ILE A 179 -2.25 -17.61 1.29
N GLN A 180 -2.89 -18.27 0.33
CA GLN A 180 -4.33 -18.15 0.07
C GLN A 180 -5.20 -18.70 1.22
N VAL A 181 -4.77 -19.77 1.89
CA VAL A 181 -5.56 -20.46 2.95
C VAL A 181 -5.21 -19.97 4.37
N GLY A 182 -3.99 -19.47 4.59
CA GLY A 182 -3.41 -19.30 5.94
C GLY A 182 -4.01 -18.18 6.82
N GLY A 183 -4.80 -17.27 6.26
CA GLY A 183 -5.44 -16.18 6.99
C GLY A 183 -4.46 -15.34 7.84
N ASN A 184 -4.89 -14.88 9.01
CA ASN A 184 -4.08 -13.99 9.86
C ASN A 184 -2.77 -14.64 10.38
N MET A 185 -2.71 -15.98 10.45
CA MET A 185 -1.54 -16.74 10.93
C MET A 185 -0.69 -17.32 9.79
N VAL A 186 -0.90 -16.85 8.55
CA VAL A 186 -0.18 -17.28 7.34
C VAL A 186 1.34 -17.33 7.51
N PHE A 187 1.93 -16.35 8.20
CA PHE A 187 3.37 -16.29 8.44
C PHE A 187 3.91 -17.50 9.23
N LEU A 188 3.13 -18.00 10.20
CA LEU A 188 3.49 -19.16 11.00
C LEU A 188 3.41 -20.44 10.18
N TYR A 189 2.33 -20.62 9.41
CA TYR A 189 2.15 -21.79 8.54
C TYR A 189 3.23 -21.84 7.45
N LEU A 190 3.55 -20.70 6.84
CA LEU A 190 4.61 -20.57 5.84
C LEU A 190 5.99 -20.85 6.46
N TRP A 191 6.28 -20.34 7.66
CA TRP A 191 7.53 -20.61 8.37
C TRP A 191 7.71 -22.09 8.71
N VAL A 192 6.68 -22.74 9.27
CA VAL A 192 6.69 -24.19 9.57
C VAL A 192 6.88 -25.00 8.28
N PHE A 193 6.19 -24.63 7.19
CA PHE A 193 6.36 -25.28 5.89
C PHE A 193 7.80 -25.13 5.36
N ILE A 194 8.39 -23.94 5.40
CA ILE A 194 9.77 -23.73 4.94
C ILE A 194 10.78 -24.48 5.84
N ILE A 195 10.54 -24.60 7.15
CA ILE A 195 11.34 -25.47 8.04
C ILE A 195 11.28 -26.93 7.57
N LEU A 196 10.07 -27.46 7.38
CA LEU A 196 9.87 -28.85 6.97
C LEU A 196 10.51 -29.12 5.61
N MET A 197 10.31 -28.24 4.63
CA MET A 197 10.93 -28.34 3.31
C MET A 197 12.45 -28.20 3.37
N SER A 198 12.99 -27.32 4.22
CA SER A 198 14.44 -27.16 4.39
C SER A 198 15.08 -28.40 5.01
N LEU A 199 14.46 -29.02 6.03
CA LEU A 199 14.92 -30.27 6.63
C LEU A 199 14.80 -31.45 5.64
N PHE A 200 13.74 -31.46 4.83
CA PHE A 200 13.53 -32.44 3.75
C PHE A 200 14.61 -32.32 2.67
N LEU A 201 14.85 -31.13 2.12
CA LEU A 201 15.93 -30.90 1.14
C LEU A 201 17.31 -31.19 1.74
N MET A 202 17.59 -30.79 2.98
CA MET A 202 18.87 -31.10 3.66
C MET A 202 19.09 -32.61 3.82
N THR A 203 18.02 -33.40 3.91
CA THR A 203 18.09 -34.87 4.00
C THR A 203 18.24 -35.53 2.62
N ILE A 204 17.50 -35.04 1.61
CA ILE A 204 17.47 -35.61 0.26
C ILE A 204 18.66 -35.19 -0.60
N TYR A 205 19.15 -33.95 -0.43
CA TYR A 205 20.18 -33.37 -1.30
C TYR A 205 21.43 -34.24 -1.42
N PRO A 206 22.06 -34.72 -0.34
CA PRO A 206 23.29 -35.51 -0.46
C PRO A 206 23.09 -36.93 -1.02
N GLU A 207 21.88 -37.50 -0.92
CA GLU A 207 21.59 -38.89 -1.29
C GLU A 207 21.04 -39.01 -2.72
N PHE A 208 20.26 -38.02 -3.17
CA PHE A 208 19.52 -38.08 -4.44
C PHE A 208 19.85 -36.94 -5.40
N ILE A 209 20.24 -35.76 -4.92
CA ILE A 209 20.51 -34.60 -5.79
C ILE A 209 21.99 -34.55 -6.17
N ALA A 210 22.88 -34.50 -5.18
CA ALA A 210 24.32 -34.40 -5.41
C ALA A 210 24.89 -35.53 -6.30
N PRO A 211 24.45 -36.80 -6.18
CA PRO A 211 24.91 -37.88 -7.08
C PRO A 211 24.47 -37.77 -8.54
N LEU A 212 23.54 -36.85 -8.90
CA LEU A 212 23.20 -36.53 -10.29
C LEU A 212 24.22 -35.58 -10.95
N PHE A 213 25.02 -34.90 -10.12
CA PHE A 213 26.03 -33.94 -10.55
C PHE A 213 27.43 -34.56 -10.50
N ASP A 214 27.74 -35.33 -9.46
CA ASP A 214 29.08 -35.84 -9.17
C ASP A 214 29.09 -37.32 -8.79
N LYS A 215 30.20 -38.00 -9.08
CA LYS A 215 30.38 -39.42 -8.73
C LYS A 215 30.91 -39.52 -7.30
N TYR A 216 30.21 -40.30 -6.46
CA TYR A 216 30.59 -40.61 -5.08
C TYR A 216 31.06 -42.06 -5.01
N THR A 217 32.30 -42.28 -4.58
CA THR A 217 32.90 -43.61 -4.40
C THR A 217 33.28 -43.81 -2.92
N PRO A 218 33.12 -45.00 -2.33
CA PRO A 218 33.59 -45.23 -0.96
C PRO A 218 35.11 -45.01 -0.88
N LEU A 219 35.61 -44.48 0.23
CA LEU A 219 37.06 -44.37 0.42
C LEU A 219 37.67 -45.79 0.48
N PRO A 220 38.77 -46.06 -0.25
CA PRO A 220 39.45 -47.36 -0.21
C PRO A 220 39.90 -47.76 1.19
N ASP A 221 40.04 -49.06 1.42
CA ASP A 221 40.65 -49.57 2.64
C ASP A 221 42.17 -49.26 2.67
N GLY A 222 42.65 -48.73 3.80
CA GLY A 222 44.02 -48.25 3.95
C GLY A 222 44.25 -47.45 5.24
N GLU A 223 45.45 -46.89 5.37
CA GLU A 223 45.87 -46.14 6.57
C GLU A 223 44.96 -44.92 6.83
N LEU A 224 44.72 -44.10 5.81
CA LEU A 224 43.90 -42.89 5.91
C LEU A 224 42.49 -43.22 6.46
N LYS A 225 41.82 -44.23 5.89
CA LYS A 225 40.50 -44.67 6.35
C LYS A 225 40.53 -45.10 7.82
N SER A 226 41.50 -45.95 8.17
CA SER A 226 41.67 -46.47 9.54
C SER A 226 41.87 -45.34 10.56
N ARG A 227 42.70 -44.35 10.23
CA ARG A 227 42.95 -43.18 11.09
C ARG A 227 41.73 -42.25 11.18
N ILE A 228 40.96 -42.07 10.10
CA ILE A 228 39.69 -41.29 10.13
C ILE A 228 38.65 -41.97 11.03
N GLU A 229 38.56 -43.30 10.99
CA GLU A 229 37.66 -44.08 11.85
C GLU A 229 38.09 -43.97 13.32
N GLN A 230 39.39 -44.06 13.63
CA GLN A 230 39.94 -43.85 14.98
C GLN A 230 39.68 -42.42 15.50
N LEU A 231 39.93 -41.39 14.67
CA LEU A 231 39.65 -39.99 15.01
C LEU A 231 38.16 -39.79 15.31
N SER A 232 37.29 -40.29 14.43
CA SER A 232 35.83 -40.23 14.60
C SER A 232 35.37 -40.94 15.89
N ALA A 233 35.93 -42.12 16.19
CA ALA A 233 35.64 -42.85 17.41
C ALA A 233 36.07 -42.08 18.67
N SER A 234 37.24 -41.45 18.67
CA SER A 234 37.76 -40.67 19.81
C SER A 234 36.84 -39.51 20.22
N VAL A 235 36.24 -38.81 19.25
CA VAL A 235 35.30 -37.70 19.50
C VAL A 235 33.84 -38.15 19.70
N LYS A 236 33.58 -39.47 19.56
CA LYS A 236 32.26 -40.13 19.54
C LYS A 236 31.36 -39.68 18.38
N PHE A 237 31.93 -39.40 17.22
CA PHE A 237 31.18 -39.09 15.99
C PHE A 237 30.60 -40.37 15.39
N PRO A 238 29.28 -40.46 15.13
CA PRO A 238 28.65 -41.66 14.57
C PRO A 238 28.87 -41.77 13.05
N LEU A 239 30.12 -42.00 12.65
CA LEU A 239 30.51 -42.25 11.26
C LEU A 239 29.85 -43.54 10.76
N LYS A 240 29.10 -43.45 9.65
CA LYS A 240 28.47 -44.61 9.01
C LYS A 240 29.00 -44.92 7.62
N LYS A 241 29.45 -43.91 6.88
CA LYS A 241 30.02 -44.04 5.54
C LYS A 241 31.03 -42.94 5.29
N LEU A 242 32.10 -43.27 4.58
CA LEU A 242 33.18 -42.36 4.18
C LEU A 242 33.30 -42.43 2.65
N TYR A 243 33.16 -41.29 2.00
CA TYR A 243 33.11 -41.18 0.54
C TYR A 243 34.19 -40.21 0.03
N VAL A 244 34.64 -40.46 -1.20
CA VAL A 244 35.37 -39.50 -2.03
C VAL A 244 34.45 -39.05 -3.17
N VAL A 245 34.47 -37.75 -3.48
CA VAL A 245 33.76 -37.16 -4.63
C VAL A 245 34.75 -36.77 -5.72
N GLU A 246 34.41 -37.08 -6.98
CA GLU A 246 35.22 -36.79 -8.19
C GLU A 246 35.16 -35.29 -8.56
N GLY A 247 35.69 -34.43 -7.69
CA GLY A 247 35.72 -32.97 -7.84
C GLY A 247 36.71 -32.48 -8.90
N SER A 248 37.78 -33.23 -9.15
CA SER A 248 38.81 -32.96 -10.16
C SER A 248 38.25 -32.76 -11.58
N LYS A 249 37.11 -33.39 -11.88
CA LYS A 249 36.35 -33.22 -13.13
C LYS A 249 35.79 -31.81 -13.33
N ARG A 250 35.58 -31.07 -12.24
CA ARG A 250 35.04 -29.71 -12.24
C ARG A 250 36.13 -28.66 -12.11
N SER A 251 37.04 -28.83 -11.16
CA SER A 251 38.12 -27.89 -10.89
C SER A 251 39.21 -28.50 -10.00
N GLU A 252 40.37 -27.87 -9.92
CA GLU A 252 41.42 -28.27 -8.95
C GLU A 252 41.16 -27.82 -7.50
N HIS A 253 40.01 -27.20 -7.19
CA HIS A 253 39.69 -26.80 -5.82
C HIS A 253 39.42 -28.02 -4.93
N SER A 254 39.93 -27.95 -3.69
CA SER A 254 39.88 -29.01 -2.69
C SER A 254 38.95 -28.63 -1.54
N ASN A 255 38.18 -29.59 -1.03
CA ASN A 255 37.29 -29.38 0.12
C ASN A 255 37.02 -30.71 0.86
N ALA A 256 36.53 -30.62 2.10
CA ALA A 256 36.01 -31.74 2.88
C ALA A 256 34.74 -31.28 3.61
N TYR A 257 33.76 -32.16 3.74
CA TYR A 257 32.53 -31.85 4.47
C TYR A 257 31.88 -33.10 5.06
N PHE A 258 31.02 -32.92 6.05
CA PHE A 258 30.19 -33.99 6.58
C PHE A 258 28.71 -33.63 6.52
N TYR A 259 27.85 -34.64 6.44
CA TYR A 259 26.40 -34.46 6.44
C TYR A 259 25.68 -35.61 7.17
N GLY A 260 24.37 -35.47 7.32
CA GLY A 260 23.49 -36.51 7.83
C GLY A 260 22.96 -36.23 9.25
N PHE A 261 21.71 -36.63 9.46
CA PHE A 261 20.99 -36.45 10.72
C PHE A 261 21.24 -37.60 11.71
N PHE A 262 21.14 -37.26 13.00
CA PHE A 262 21.26 -38.19 14.14
C PHE A 262 22.46 -39.14 14.04
N LYS A 263 22.21 -40.46 13.96
CA LYS A 263 23.21 -41.54 13.97
C LYS A 263 23.70 -41.95 12.57
N ASN A 264 23.22 -41.31 11.50
CA ASN A 264 23.57 -41.65 10.12
C ASN A 264 24.49 -40.57 9.52
N LYS A 265 25.65 -40.32 10.13
CA LYS A 265 26.58 -39.29 9.63
C LYS A 265 27.58 -39.86 8.63
N ARG A 266 27.94 -39.01 7.67
CA ARG A 266 28.82 -39.36 6.57
C ARG A 266 29.83 -38.24 6.34
N ILE A 267 31.04 -38.62 5.96
CA ILE A 267 32.11 -37.70 5.59
C ILE A 267 32.36 -37.85 4.09
N VAL A 268 32.55 -36.72 3.40
CA VAL A 268 32.94 -36.64 1.99
C VAL A 268 34.24 -35.85 1.89
N LEU A 269 35.20 -36.44 1.18
CA LEU A 269 36.48 -35.82 0.82
C LEU A 269 36.46 -35.55 -0.69
N PHE A 270 37.00 -34.43 -1.14
CA PHE A 270 37.27 -34.24 -2.57
C PHE A 270 38.50 -35.05 -2.97
N ASP A 271 38.49 -35.65 -4.16
CA ASP A 271 39.67 -36.32 -4.73
C ASP A 271 40.88 -35.38 -4.83
N THR A 272 40.67 -34.11 -5.18
CA THR A 272 41.69 -33.04 -5.20
C THR A 272 42.35 -32.75 -3.84
N LEU A 273 41.72 -33.14 -2.72
CA LEU A 273 42.31 -33.02 -1.39
C LEU A 273 43.32 -34.15 -1.09
N LEU A 274 43.29 -35.26 -1.83
CA LEU A 274 44.01 -36.48 -1.51
C LEU A 274 45.20 -36.71 -2.46
N LYS A 275 46.42 -36.47 -1.96
CA LYS A 275 47.67 -36.47 -2.74
C LYS A 275 47.95 -37.76 -3.53
N ASP A 276 47.58 -38.92 -2.98
CA ASP A 276 47.83 -40.25 -3.55
C ASP A 276 46.57 -40.97 -4.09
N TYR A 277 45.43 -40.27 -4.15
CA TYR A 277 44.18 -40.86 -4.64
C TYR A 277 44.04 -40.67 -6.16
N VAL A 278 44.00 -41.78 -6.90
CA VAL A 278 43.67 -41.77 -8.33
C VAL A 278 42.21 -42.19 -8.51
N PRO A 279 41.34 -41.35 -9.12
CA PRO A 279 39.97 -41.75 -9.39
C PRO A 279 39.91 -42.89 -10.41
N LEU A 280 38.98 -43.84 -10.19
CA LEU A 280 38.79 -45.11 -10.94
C LEU A 280 38.69 -45.02 -12.47
N ASN A 281 38.64 -43.82 -13.05
CA ASN A 281 38.51 -43.57 -14.49
C ASN A 281 39.78 -42.97 -15.13
N ALA A 282 40.87 -42.75 -14.38
CA ALA A 282 42.02 -41.96 -14.85
C ALA A 282 42.67 -42.52 -16.13
N ASP A 283 42.81 -43.84 -16.23
CA ASP A 283 43.27 -44.53 -17.44
C ASP A 283 42.56 -45.89 -17.60
N LYS A 284 41.61 -45.97 -18.54
CA LYS A 284 41.14 -47.25 -19.13
C LYS A 284 40.26 -47.01 -20.37
N LYS A 285 40.89 -46.60 -21.47
CA LYS A 285 40.64 -47.34 -22.72
C LYS A 285 41.58 -48.54 -22.68
N ASP A 286 40.99 -49.72 -22.82
CA ASP A 286 41.59 -51.06 -22.92
C ASP A 286 41.66 -51.90 -21.64
N LYS A 287 41.08 -53.10 -21.80
CA LYS A 287 41.08 -54.30 -20.96
C LYS A 287 40.16 -54.30 -19.72
N ALA A 288 39.12 -55.13 -19.87
CA ALA A 288 38.28 -55.66 -18.81
C ALA A 288 39.09 -56.49 -17.80
N GLY A 289 38.58 -56.56 -16.58
CA GLY A 289 39.23 -57.17 -15.42
C GLY A 289 38.97 -56.29 -14.21
N ASP A 290 38.38 -56.88 -13.16
CA ASP A 290 37.93 -56.20 -11.95
C ASP A 290 39.05 -55.33 -11.37
N SER A 291 38.79 -54.03 -11.23
CA SER A 291 39.81 -53.05 -10.84
C SER A 291 39.41 -52.30 -9.57
N GLU A 292 40.03 -52.73 -8.48
CA GLU A 292 40.16 -51.95 -7.25
C GLU A 292 40.96 -50.65 -7.51
N PRO A 293 40.75 -49.60 -6.71
CA PRO A 293 41.48 -48.34 -6.83
C PRO A 293 42.96 -48.52 -6.46
N LEU A 294 43.85 -48.20 -7.41
CA LEU A 294 45.31 -48.33 -7.26
C LEU A 294 45.93 -47.03 -6.73
N ILE A 295 46.74 -47.15 -5.67
CA ILE A 295 47.63 -46.09 -5.18
C ILE A 295 48.82 -45.97 -6.15
N SER A 296 49.07 -44.77 -6.69
CA SER A 296 50.13 -44.55 -7.68
C SER A 296 51.46 -44.19 -7.02
N THR A 297 52.51 -44.96 -7.30
CA THR A 297 53.89 -44.64 -6.90
C THR A 297 54.57 -43.73 -7.92
N GLU A 298 55.17 -42.65 -7.41
CA GLU A 298 56.14 -41.73 -8.07
C GLU A 298 55.64 -40.77 -9.18
N GLY A 299 56.35 -39.63 -9.31
CA GLY A 299 56.63 -39.04 -10.63
C GLY A 299 56.32 -37.55 -10.87
N ALA A 300 55.29 -36.98 -10.26
CA ALA A 300 54.84 -35.61 -10.55
C ALA A 300 54.62 -34.77 -9.28
N ASN A 301 54.53 -33.45 -9.45
CA ASN A 301 54.29 -32.49 -8.36
C ASN A 301 52.84 -32.64 -7.83
N LYS A 302 52.62 -33.67 -7.00
CA LYS A 302 51.30 -34.13 -6.53
C LYS A 302 50.67 -33.08 -5.63
N LYS A 303 49.64 -32.41 -6.16
CA LYS A 303 48.74 -31.52 -5.41
C LYS A 303 47.85 -32.36 -4.49
N GLY A 304 47.51 -31.83 -3.32
CA GLY A 304 46.72 -32.51 -2.30
C GLY A 304 47.47 -32.58 -0.96
N CYS A 305 46.75 -32.97 0.08
CA CYS A 305 47.24 -33.06 1.45
C CYS A 305 47.73 -34.48 1.79
N ASP A 306 48.74 -34.55 2.65
CA ASP A 306 49.20 -35.79 3.27
C ASP A 306 48.20 -36.30 4.33
N THR A 307 48.28 -37.58 4.72
CA THR A 307 47.34 -38.23 5.66
C THR A 307 47.14 -37.45 6.95
N GLU A 308 48.20 -36.92 7.57
CA GLU A 308 48.12 -36.13 8.81
C GLU A 308 47.42 -34.77 8.59
N GLU A 309 47.63 -34.14 7.44
CA GLU A 309 46.99 -32.86 7.09
C GLU A 309 45.49 -33.05 6.82
N VAL A 310 45.11 -34.13 6.12
CA VAL A 310 43.70 -34.51 5.93
C VAL A 310 43.01 -34.79 7.27
N LEU A 311 43.71 -35.43 8.21
CA LEU A 311 43.22 -35.65 9.57
C LEU A 311 43.08 -34.33 10.37
N ALA A 312 43.98 -33.37 10.19
CA ALA A 312 43.87 -32.05 10.80
C ALA A 312 42.67 -31.26 10.25
N VAL A 313 42.44 -31.30 8.93
CA VAL A 313 41.22 -30.74 8.29
C VAL A 313 39.96 -31.42 8.84
N LEU A 314 39.96 -32.75 8.94
CA LEU A 314 38.82 -33.47 9.52
C LEU A 314 38.62 -33.21 11.01
N ALA A 315 39.68 -32.96 11.78
CA ALA A 315 39.56 -32.54 13.18
C ALA A 315 38.90 -31.16 13.30
N HIS A 316 39.20 -30.23 12.38
CA HIS A 316 38.52 -28.93 12.28
C HIS A 316 37.02 -29.11 11.98
N GLU A 317 36.68 -29.90 10.95
CA GLU A 317 35.29 -30.19 10.58
C GLU A 317 34.51 -30.91 11.70
N LEU A 318 35.10 -31.91 12.33
CA LEU A 318 34.53 -32.58 13.50
C LEU A 318 34.39 -31.63 14.70
N GLY A 319 35.20 -30.58 14.79
CA GLY A 319 35.03 -29.46 15.73
C GLY A 319 33.71 -28.72 15.51
N HIS A 320 33.37 -28.36 14.26
CA HIS A 320 32.08 -27.73 13.95
C HIS A 320 30.87 -28.59 14.33
N TRP A 321 31.00 -29.92 14.20
CA TRP A 321 30.00 -30.84 14.75
C TRP A 321 29.99 -30.82 16.29
N LYS A 322 31.14 -30.99 16.93
CA LYS A 322 31.28 -31.15 18.39
C LYS A 322 30.74 -29.95 19.17
N TYR A 323 30.96 -28.74 18.67
CA TYR A 323 30.48 -27.49 19.26
C TYR A 323 29.08 -27.07 18.78
N ASN A 324 28.39 -27.94 18.04
CA ASN A 324 27.05 -27.76 17.48
C ASN A 324 26.89 -26.49 16.62
N HIS A 325 27.93 -26.11 15.86
CA HIS A 325 27.90 -24.90 15.03
C HIS A 325 26.79 -24.96 13.97
N VAL A 326 26.60 -26.12 13.34
CA VAL A 326 25.51 -26.34 12.36
C VAL A 326 24.13 -26.14 12.99
N LEU A 327 23.89 -26.64 14.21
CA LEU A 327 22.60 -26.48 14.90
C LEU A 327 22.37 -25.02 15.33
N LYS A 328 23.40 -24.35 15.87
CA LYS A 328 23.34 -22.92 16.22
C LYS A 328 23.03 -22.06 14.99
N SER A 329 23.75 -22.29 13.88
CA SER A 329 23.52 -21.62 12.60
C SER A 329 22.10 -21.88 12.08
N MET A 330 21.61 -23.12 12.15
CA MET A 330 20.24 -23.46 11.77
C MET A 330 19.20 -22.71 12.62
N ILE A 331 19.36 -22.64 13.94
CA ILE A 331 18.44 -21.90 14.83
C ILE A 331 18.45 -20.41 14.49
N VAL A 332 19.63 -19.79 14.34
CA VAL A 332 19.75 -18.36 13.97
C VAL A 332 19.11 -18.10 12.60
N MET A 333 19.33 -18.98 11.63
CA MET A 333 18.72 -18.89 10.29
C MET A 333 17.20 -19.00 10.35
N GLN A 334 16.63 -19.89 11.18
CA GLN A 334 15.17 -20.02 11.32
C GLN A 334 14.53 -18.86 12.08
N LEU A 335 15.22 -18.27 13.06
CA LEU A 335 14.78 -17.04 13.74
C LEU A 335 14.81 -15.84 12.78
N ASN A 336 15.89 -15.70 12.00
CA ASN A 336 15.98 -14.69 10.95
C ASN A 336 14.88 -14.87 9.90
N LEU A 337 14.60 -16.12 9.47
CA LEU A 337 13.50 -16.40 8.54
C LEU A 337 12.14 -15.99 9.13
N LEU A 338 11.85 -16.37 10.38
CA LEU A 338 10.61 -15.99 11.05
C LEU A 338 10.45 -14.46 11.13
N PHE A 339 11.52 -13.76 11.47
CA PHE A 339 11.54 -12.30 11.51
C PHE A 339 11.23 -11.69 10.12
N ASN A 340 11.89 -12.17 9.06
CA ASN A 340 11.66 -11.67 7.69
C ASN A 340 10.23 -11.96 7.19
N ILE A 341 9.67 -13.14 7.45
CA ILE A 341 8.27 -13.45 7.05
C ILE A 341 7.28 -12.61 7.87
N SER A 342 7.53 -12.40 9.16
CA SER A 342 6.68 -11.54 10.01
C SER A 342 6.71 -10.08 9.55
N LEU A 343 7.89 -9.58 9.18
CA LEU A 343 8.11 -8.25 8.64
C LEU A 343 7.47 -8.08 7.25
N LEU A 344 7.52 -9.11 6.39
CA LEU A 344 6.80 -9.15 5.11
C LEU A 344 5.28 -9.05 5.33
N LEU A 345 4.72 -9.82 6.27
CA LEU A 345 3.29 -9.75 6.60
C LEU A 345 2.90 -8.38 7.17
N PHE A 346 3.73 -7.79 8.02
CA PHE A 346 3.53 -6.44 8.55
C PHE A 346 3.47 -5.39 7.43
N PHE A 347 4.43 -5.40 6.51
CA PHE A 347 4.41 -4.48 5.36
C PHE A 347 3.26 -4.74 4.39
N PHE A 348 2.87 -6.00 4.17
CA PHE A 348 1.70 -6.36 3.36
C PHE A 348 0.40 -5.82 3.97
N LEU A 349 0.19 -6.02 5.28
CA LEU A 349 -0.97 -5.49 6.00
C LEU A 349 -0.99 -3.95 6.00
N LEU A 350 0.15 -3.30 6.24
CA LEU A 350 0.26 -1.83 6.13
C LEU A 350 -0.07 -1.32 4.72
N PHE A 351 0.38 -2.02 3.67
CA PHE A 351 0.11 -1.64 2.29
C PHE A 351 -1.38 -1.79 1.95
N GLN A 352 -2.02 -2.90 2.35
CA GLN A 352 -3.46 -3.10 2.16
C GLN A 352 -4.27 -2.03 2.91
N LEU A 353 -4.00 -1.82 4.20
CA LEU A 353 -4.65 -0.78 5.01
C LEU A 353 -4.51 0.60 4.38
N LYS A 354 -3.32 0.93 3.85
CA LYS A 354 -3.10 2.23 3.20
C LYS A 354 -3.78 2.35 1.84
N LYS A 355 -3.89 1.26 1.09
CA LYS A 355 -4.66 1.21 -0.17
C LYS A 355 -6.15 1.39 0.09
N GLU A 356 -6.72 0.66 1.05
CA GLU A 356 -8.10 0.79 1.49
C GLU A 356 -8.40 2.21 1.99
N PHE A 357 -7.55 2.76 2.85
CA PHE A 357 -7.66 4.14 3.32
C PHE A 357 -7.59 5.17 2.17
N GLY A 358 -6.72 4.94 1.19
CA GLY A 358 -6.60 5.78 0.00
C GLY A 358 -7.83 5.73 -0.92
N VAL A 359 -8.46 4.55 -1.07
CA VAL A 359 -9.74 4.40 -1.78
C VAL A 359 -10.86 5.10 -1.02
N ALA A 360 -10.99 4.84 0.29
CA ALA A 360 -12.00 5.46 1.14
C ALA A 360 -11.89 7.00 1.16
N ASN A 361 -10.67 7.55 1.17
CA ASN A 361 -10.48 9.00 1.09
C ASN A 361 -10.87 9.57 -0.28
N LYS A 362 -10.56 8.88 -1.39
CA LYS A 362 -11.01 9.28 -2.74
C LYS A 362 -12.55 9.22 -2.86
N GLU A 363 -13.20 8.20 -2.29
CA GLU A 363 -14.66 8.11 -2.25
C GLU A 363 -15.29 9.23 -1.41
N ARG A 364 -14.66 9.59 -0.28
CA ARG A 364 -15.06 10.75 0.54
C ARG A 364 -14.94 12.06 -0.25
N GLU A 365 -13.80 12.31 -0.88
CA GLU A 365 -13.57 13.51 -1.70
C GLU A 365 -14.54 13.58 -2.90
N ALA A 366 -14.77 12.47 -3.59
CA ALA A 366 -15.75 12.39 -4.67
C ALA A 366 -17.19 12.63 -4.17
N SER A 367 -17.52 12.18 -2.96
CA SER A 367 -18.84 12.42 -2.35
C SER A 367 -19.02 13.89 -1.98
N VAL A 368 -18.00 14.54 -1.42
CA VAL A 368 -18.00 15.99 -1.16
C VAL A 368 -18.13 16.80 -2.46
N MET A 369 -17.38 16.44 -3.51
CA MET A 369 -17.51 17.11 -4.81
C MET A 369 -18.91 16.94 -5.41
N ARG A 370 -19.50 15.74 -5.37
CA ARG A 370 -20.89 15.51 -5.82
C ARG A 370 -21.91 16.35 -5.04
N TYR A 371 -21.71 16.51 -3.72
CA TYR A 371 -22.56 17.38 -2.89
C TYR A 371 -22.44 18.85 -3.34
N VAL A 372 -21.21 19.37 -3.50
CA VAL A 372 -20.98 20.76 -3.93
C VAL A 372 -21.55 21.02 -5.33
N THR A 373 -21.39 20.10 -6.28
CA THR A 373 -21.99 20.22 -7.61
C THR A 373 -23.52 20.24 -7.54
N LYS A 374 -24.15 19.32 -6.79
CA LYS A 374 -25.61 19.31 -6.63
C LYS A 374 -26.13 20.58 -5.94
N GLU A 375 -25.46 21.08 -4.91
CA GLU A 375 -25.88 22.32 -4.24
C GLU A 375 -25.76 23.53 -5.17
N SER A 376 -24.72 23.58 -6.03
CA SER A 376 -24.59 24.60 -7.07
C SER A 376 -25.72 24.52 -8.10
N GLU A 377 -26.05 23.33 -8.61
CA GLU A 377 -27.18 23.12 -9.53
C GLU A 377 -28.50 23.56 -8.91
N LEU A 378 -28.70 23.28 -7.61
CA LEU A 378 -29.90 23.63 -6.86
C LEU A 378 -30.01 25.15 -6.64
N ILE A 379 -28.89 25.85 -6.42
CA ILE A 379 -28.84 27.32 -6.37
C ILE A 379 -29.24 27.91 -7.72
N THR A 380 -28.71 27.40 -8.84
CA THR A 380 -29.09 27.87 -10.19
C THR A 380 -30.58 27.62 -10.46
N ALA A 381 -31.09 26.42 -10.15
CA ALA A 381 -32.50 26.09 -10.31
C ALA A 381 -33.43 26.99 -9.46
N ARG A 382 -33.00 27.41 -8.25
CA ARG A 382 -33.75 28.39 -7.45
C ARG A 382 -33.78 29.77 -8.11
N GLN A 383 -32.65 30.24 -8.64
CA GLN A 383 -32.58 31.52 -9.36
C GLN A 383 -33.49 31.53 -10.59
N ASP A 384 -33.48 30.45 -11.38
CA ASP A 384 -34.36 30.29 -12.54
C ASP A 384 -35.84 30.26 -12.13
N ARG A 385 -36.18 29.56 -11.03
CA ARG A 385 -37.54 29.53 -10.48
C ARG A 385 -38.02 30.91 -10.05
N GLU A 386 -37.18 31.69 -9.36
CA GLU A 386 -37.51 33.05 -8.94
C GLU A 386 -37.68 34.01 -10.14
N ALA A 387 -36.84 33.89 -11.17
CA ALA A 387 -36.98 34.64 -12.41
C ALA A 387 -38.27 34.28 -13.17
N ALA A 388 -38.66 33.01 -13.21
CA ALA A 388 -39.92 32.56 -13.78
C ALA A 388 -41.13 33.05 -12.98
N GLU A 389 -41.08 32.98 -11.64
CA GLU A 389 -42.16 33.43 -10.75
C GLU A 389 -42.39 34.95 -10.87
N LYS A 390 -41.32 35.74 -11.06
CA LYS A 390 -41.42 37.17 -11.35
C LYS A 390 -42.14 37.45 -12.68
N LYS A 391 -41.73 36.78 -13.77
CA LYS A 391 -42.39 36.90 -15.09
C LYS A 391 -43.86 36.49 -15.05
N TYR A 392 -44.19 35.45 -14.28
CA TYR A 392 -45.57 35.02 -14.08
C TYR A 392 -46.41 36.09 -13.36
N LYS A 393 -45.89 36.71 -12.29
CA LYS A 393 -46.58 37.81 -11.59
C LYS A 393 -46.79 39.05 -12.47
N GLU A 394 -45.83 39.36 -13.34
CA GLU A 394 -45.96 40.44 -14.34
C GLU A 394 -47.09 40.14 -15.34
N ALA A 395 -47.10 38.95 -15.95
CA ALA A 395 -48.16 38.52 -16.87
C ALA A 395 -49.55 38.44 -16.20
N MET A 396 -49.62 37.99 -14.94
CA MET A 396 -50.89 37.90 -14.21
C MET A 396 -51.48 39.29 -13.92
N LYS A 397 -50.62 40.28 -13.63
CA LYS A 397 -51.02 41.68 -13.46
C LYS A 397 -51.49 42.32 -14.78
N GLU A 398 -50.88 41.94 -15.90
CA GLU A 398 -51.33 42.36 -17.23
C GLU A 398 -52.69 41.75 -17.59
N LYS A 399 -52.90 40.45 -17.34
CA LYS A 399 -54.20 39.79 -17.45
C LYS A 399 -55.28 40.51 -16.63
N ASP A 400 -55.02 40.82 -15.36
CA ASP A 400 -56.03 41.48 -14.51
C ASP A 400 -56.37 42.90 -15.01
N ASN A 401 -55.40 43.64 -15.56
CA ASN A 401 -55.63 44.91 -16.26
C ASN A 401 -56.50 44.74 -17.52
N VAL A 402 -56.24 43.71 -18.35
CA VAL A 402 -57.07 43.41 -19.53
C VAL A 402 -58.48 43.00 -19.12
N MET A 403 -58.62 42.19 -18.07
CA MET A 403 -59.93 41.77 -17.56
C MET A 403 -60.74 42.97 -17.01
N ALA A 404 -60.08 43.92 -16.34
CA ALA A 404 -60.71 45.17 -15.89
C ALA A 404 -61.21 46.02 -17.08
N LYS A 405 -60.40 46.18 -18.14
CA LYS A 405 -60.83 46.86 -19.39
C LYS A 405 -62.02 46.16 -20.05
N LEU A 406 -61.98 44.83 -20.14
CA LEU A 406 -63.09 44.04 -20.69
C LEU A 406 -64.38 44.26 -19.90
N LYS A 407 -64.30 44.33 -18.57
CA LYS A 407 -65.46 44.56 -17.71
C LYS A 407 -66.08 45.94 -17.92
N VAL A 408 -65.26 46.98 -18.10
CA VAL A 408 -65.73 48.34 -18.47
C VAL A 408 -66.43 48.33 -19.82
N LEU A 409 -65.81 47.73 -20.84
CA LEU A 409 -66.39 47.63 -22.19
C LEU A 409 -67.67 46.78 -22.24
N SER A 410 -67.81 45.80 -21.35
CA SER A 410 -69.07 45.06 -21.15
C SER A 410 -70.20 45.97 -20.65
N THR A 411 -69.92 46.86 -19.68
CA THR A 411 -70.90 47.86 -19.23
C THR A 411 -71.22 48.90 -20.30
N ASP A 412 -70.22 49.37 -21.05
CA ASP A 412 -70.45 50.32 -22.15
C ASP A 412 -71.27 49.68 -23.28
N LYS A 413 -71.02 48.40 -23.62
CA LYS A 413 -71.84 47.64 -24.56
C LYS A 413 -73.30 47.60 -24.11
N ALA A 414 -73.57 47.26 -22.86
CA ALA A 414 -74.93 47.22 -22.32
C ALA A 414 -75.61 48.60 -22.39
N ARG A 415 -74.87 49.68 -22.07
CA ARG A 415 -75.38 51.06 -22.17
C ARG A 415 -75.68 51.47 -23.62
N LEU A 416 -74.84 51.08 -24.57
CA LEU A 416 -75.04 51.34 -26.00
C LEU A 416 -76.23 50.55 -26.56
N THR A 417 -76.45 49.31 -26.11
CA THR A 417 -77.66 48.54 -26.45
C THR A 417 -78.93 49.23 -25.94
N GLN A 418 -78.94 49.70 -24.68
CA GLN A 418 -80.09 50.45 -24.14
C GLN A 418 -80.38 51.72 -24.95
N LEU A 419 -79.35 52.51 -25.28
CA LEU A 419 -79.49 53.71 -26.11
C LEU A 419 -80.00 53.40 -27.54
N TYR A 420 -79.64 52.25 -28.09
CA TYR A 420 -80.14 51.80 -29.39
C TYR A 420 -81.62 51.42 -29.32
N ASP A 421 -82.04 50.69 -28.28
CA ASP A 421 -83.44 50.32 -28.06
C ASP A 421 -84.30 51.57 -27.83
N ASP A 422 -83.84 52.51 -27.00
CA ASP A 422 -84.49 53.81 -26.76
C ASP A 422 -84.70 54.56 -28.09
N LYS A 423 -83.67 54.63 -28.95
CA LYS A 423 -83.78 55.27 -30.29
C LYS A 423 -84.70 54.52 -31.25
N CYS A 424 -84.79 53.19 -31.16
CA CYS A 424 -85.80 52.43 -31.89
C CYS A 424 -87.22 52.76 -31.41
N THR A 425 -87.45 53.03 -30.12
CA THR A 425 -88.76 53.50 -29.64
C THR A 425 -89.10 54.91 -30.14
N GLU A 426 -88.16 55.85 -30.13
CA GLU A 426 -88.35 57.19 -30.70
C GLU A 426 -88.68 57.14 -32.20
N TYR A 427 -87.94 56.33 -32.97
CA TYR A 427 -88.19 56.14 -34.40
C TYR A 427 -89.62 55.63 -34.66
N ASN A 428 -90.07 54.63 -33.89
CA ASN A 428 -91.44 54.10 -34.00
C ASN A 428 -92.52 55.13 -33.62
N ILE A 429 -92.24 56.05 -32.69
CA ILE A 429 -93.15 57.16 -32.35
C ILE A 429 -93.21 58.18 -33.49
N LEU A 430 -92.06 58.56 -34.05
CA LEU A 430 -91.96 59.49 -35.18
C LEU A 430 -92.63 58.92 -36.44
N GLN A 431 -92.45 57.63 -36.75
CA GLN A 431 -93.11 56.96 -37.86
C GLN A 431 -94.64 57.06 -37.73
N ARG A 432 -95.20 56.74 -36.55
CA ARG A 432 -96.64 56.89 -36.29
C ARG A 432 -97.15 58.34 -36.40
N SER A 433 -96.29 59.33 -36.19
CA SER A 433 -96.65 60.75 -36.39
C SER A 433 -96.63 61.13 -37.88
N LEU A 434 -95.70 60.57 -38.65
CA LEU A 434 -95.61 60.76 -40.10
C LEU A 434 -96.82 60.14 -40.81
N ASP A 435 -97.22 58.93 -40.41
CA ASP A 435 -98.40 58.24 -40.96
C ASP A 435 -99.68 59.09 -40.75
N LYS A 436 -99.88 59.66 -39.55
CA LYS A 436 -101.00 60.58 -39.27
C LYS A 436 -101.01 61.83 -40.15
N VAL A 437 -99.84 62.44 -40.37
CA VAL A 437 -99.72 63.61 -41.25
C VAL A 437 -100.01 63.23 -42.71
N SER A 438 -99.63 62.01 -43.12
CA SER A 438 -99.97 61.47 -44.45
C SER A 438 -101.48 61.32 -44.65
N ASP A 439 -102.19 60.78 -43.66
CA ASP A 439 -103.66 60.68 -43.66
C ASP A 439 -104.34 62.06 -43.71
N GLU A 440 -103.83 63.06 -42.96
CA GLU A 440 -104.34 64.43 -43.02
C GLU A 440 -104.13 65.09 -44.40
N ILE A 441 -102.99 64.82 -45.04
CA ILE A 441 -102.72 65.30 -46.41
C ILE A 441 -103.68 64.63 -47.40
N ALA A 442 -103.87 63.31 -47.33
CA ALA A 442 -104.84 62.59 -48.17
C ALA A 442 -106.28 63.14 -47.98
N GLY A 443 -106.68 63.44 -46.75
CA GLY A 443 -107.97 64.05 -46.44
C GLY A 443 -108.14 65.48 -46.98
N LYS A 444 -107.06 66.27 -47.06
CA LYS A 444 -107.05 67.59 -47.72
C LYS A 444 -107.15 67.46 -49.24
N ASP A 445 -106.46 66.49 -49.83
CA ASP A 445 -106.41 66.27 -51.28
C ASP A 445 -107.79 65.90 -51.87
N VAL A 446 -108.59 65.11 -51.12
CA VAL A 446 -110.00 64.81 -51.47
C VAL A 446 -110.87 66.08 -51.48
N LYS A 447 -110.69 66.98 -50.50
CA LYS A 447 -111.42 68.26 -50.46
C LYS A 447 -111.02 69.18 -51.61
N LEU A 448 -109.75 69.19 -51.99
CA LEU A 448 -109.22 70.00 -53.08
C LEU A 448 -109.85 69.57 -54.42
N LYS A 449 -109.88 68.27 -54.71
CA LYS A 449 -110.57 67.69 -55.88
C LYS A 449 -112.06 68.02 -55.94
N TRP A 450 -112.75 68.02 -54.79
CA TRP A 450 -114.17 68.40 -54.72
C TRP A 450 -114.41 69.88 -55.05
N VAL A 451 -113.59 70.79 -54.52
CA VAL A 451 -113.66 72.24 -54.83
C VAL A 451 -113.39 72.50 -56.31
N GLN A 452 -112.39 71.82 -56.88
CA GLN A 452 -112.02 71.97 -58.29
C GLN A 452 -113.15 71.57 -59.23
N SER A 453 -113.78 70.41 -58.97
CA SER A 453 -114.96 69.93 -59.70
C SER A 453 -116.23 70.80 -59.53
N LYS A 454 -116.25 71.67 -58.51
CA LYS A 454 -117.32 72.65 -58.30
C LYS A 454 -117.07 73.94 -59.09
N LEU A 455 -115.82 74.40 -59.13
CA LEU A 455 -115.39 75.57 -59.90
C LEU A 455 -115.59 75.37 -61.41
N ASP A 456 -115.28 74.17 -61.93
CA ASP A 456 -115.47 73.83 -63.35
C ASP A 456 -116.95 73.97 -63.79
N LYS A 457 -117.91 73.66 -62.89
CA LYS A 457 -119.34 73.82 -63.17
C LYS A 457 -119.78 75.28 -63.20
N GLU A 458 -119.23 76.13 -62.33
CA GLU A 458 -119.55 77.56 -62.32
C GLU A 458 -119.00 78.27 -63.57
N ILE A 459 -117.80 77.90 -64.03
CA ILE A 459 -117.19 78.42 -65.27
C ILE A 459 -118.07 78.10 -66.49
N GLU A 460 -118.56 76.87 -66.61
CA GLU A 460 -119.43 76.46 -67.73
C GLU A 460 -120.77 77.23 -67.74
N THR A 461 -121.36 77.49 -66.56
CA THR A 461 -122.59 78.29 -66.47
C THR A 461 -122.39 79.77 -66.81
N ASN A 462 -121.24 80.35 -66.49
CA ASN A 462 -120.93 81.75 -66.84
C ASN A 462 -120.76 81.94 -68.35
N ARG A 463 -120.19 80.95 -69.05
CA ARG A 463 -120.03 80.98 -70.51
C ARG A 463 -121.39 81.07 -71.23
N GLN A 464 -122.37 80.30 -70.77
CA GLN A 464 -123.73 80.27 -71.36
C GLN A 464 -124.54 81.56 -71.13
N LEU A 465 -124.15 82.40 -70.16
CA LEU A 465 -124.76 83.72 -69.92
C LEU A 465 -124.19 84.81 -70.83
N SER A 466 -122.90 84.73 -71.17
CA SER A 466 -122.23 85.71 -72.05
C SER A 466 -122.82 85.72 -73.46
N ASP A 467 -123.01 84.54 -74.06
CA ASP A 467 -123.49 84.40 -75.44
C ASP A 467 -124.95 84.83 -75.65
N ARG A 468 -125.73 84.97 -74.56
CA ARG A 468 -127.12 85.47 -74.62
C ARG A 468 -127.23 86.99 -74.56
N LEU A 469 -126.23 87.69 -74.02
CA LEU A 469 -126.28 89.15 -73.88
C LEU A 469 -126.05 89.85 -75.23
N GLN A 470 -125.18 89.28 -76.07
CA GLN A 470 -124.81 89.83 -77.38
C GLN A 470 -125.95 89.78 -78.43
N ALA A 471 -127.06 89.09 -78.15
CA ALA A 471 -128.19 88.92 -79.07
C ALA A 471 -129.39 89.87 -78.83
N VAL A 472 -129.34 90.72 -77.80
CA VAL A 472 -130.47 91.60 -77.41
C VAL A 472 -130.24 93.06 -77.79
N GLU A 473 -128.99 93.55 -77.74
CA GLU A 473 -128.68 94.97 -77.97
C GLU A 473 -128.88 95.43 -79.43
N GLU A 474 -128.88 94.52 -80.42
CA GLU A 474 -129.17 94.85 -81.82
C GLU A 474 -130.67 95.01 -82.15
N LYS A 475 -131.60 94.87 -81.19
CA LYS A 475 -133.03 94.68 -81.51
C LYS A 475 -134.03 95.72 -80.97
N GLN A 476 -133.59 96.88 -80.50
CA GLN A 476 -134.51 97.93 -80.06
C GLN A 476 -134.17 99.35 -80.57
N ALA A 477 -133.97 99.45 -81.88
CA ALA A 477 -133.91 100.71 -82.64
C ALA A 477 -135.22 101.03 -83.39
N SER A 478 -136.38 100.53 -82.92
CA SER A 478 -137.67 100.73 -83.59
C SER A 478 -138.88 100.64 -82.65
N GLN A 479 -139.05 101.62 -81.76
CA GLN A 479 -140.36 102.14 -81.34
C GLN A 479 -140.20 103.46 -80.55
N VAL A 480 -140.27 104.56 -81.28
CA VAL A 480 -140.59 105.91 -80.80
C VAL A 480 -141.80 106.38 -81.61
N GLU A 481 -142.57 107.32 -81.06
CA GLU A 481 -143.55 108.20 -81.74
C GLU A 481 -145.06 107.88 -81.56
N GLU A 482 -145.84 108.97 -81.47
CA GLU A 482 -147.30 109.13 -81.27
C GLU A 482 -147.96 108.68 -79.93
N ALA A 483 -148.81 109.47 -79.24
CA ALA A 483 -149.13 110.91 -79.38
C ALA A 483 -149.85 111.54 -78.13
N SER A 484 -149.76 112.88 -78.04
CA SER A 484 -150.79 113.82 -77.53
C SER A 484 -151.07 114.10 -76.03
N ARG A 485 -150.63 115.32 -75.64
CA ARG A 485 -151.38 116.42 -74.96
C ARG A 485 -151.77 116.38 -73.45
N LEU A 486 -151.19 117.38 -72.76
CA LEU A 486 -151.70 118.22 -71.66
C LEU A 486 -151.76 117.68 -70.21
N LYS A 487 -151.14 118.49 -69.32
CA LYS A 487 -151.12 118.51 -67.84
C LYS A 487 -150.16 117.53 -67.12
N PHE A 488 -149.25 118.13 -66.35
CA PHE A 488 -148.82 117.78 -64.97
C PHE A 488 -148.60 116.30 -64.59
N SER A 489 -147.34 115.89 -64.36
CA SER A 489 -146.91 115.03 -63.22
C SER A 489 -145.37 114.98 -63.08
N GLU A 490 -144.87 114.52 -61.93
CA GLU A 490 -143.47 114.59 -61.44
C GLU A 490 -142.56 113.39 -61.79
N ASP A 491 -143.05 112.32 -62.44
CA ASP A 491 -142.38 111.01 -62.40
C ASP A 491 -141.11 110.82 -63.27
N SER A 492 -140.75 111.76 -64.15
CA SER A 492 -139.61 111.59 -65.07
C SER A 492 -138.21 111.74 -64.44
N GLN A 493 -138.09 112.15 -63.17
CA GLN A 493 -136.78 112.26 -62.49
C GLN A 493 -136.37 110.98 -61.73
N ARG A 494 -137.25 109.99 -61.58
CA ARG A 494 -137.02 108.86 -60.67
C ARG A 494 -136.18 107.71 -61.24
N LEU A 495 -136.20 107.49 -62.56
CA LEU A 495 -135.53 106.34 -63.19
C LEU A 495 -133.99 106.46 -63.23
N PHE A 496 -133.44 107.62 -63.61
CA PHE A 496 -131.98 107.79 -63.75
C PHE A 496 -131.20 107.65 -62.43
N LEU A 497 -131.83 107.91 -61.28
CA LEU A 497 -131.22 107.68 -59.97
C LEU A 497 -131.13 106.19 -59.59
N GLN A 498 -132.03 105.35 -60.13
CA GLN A 498 -132.09 103.94 -59.79
C GLN A 498 -130.98 103.12 -60.47
N GLU A 499 -130.57 103.52 -61.68
CA GLU A 499 -129.54 102.81 -62.45
C GLU A 499 -128.11 103.10 -61.96
N ILE A 500 -127.86 104.32 -61.47
CA ILE A 500 -126.58 104.70 -60.84
C ILE A 500 -126.36 103.96 -59.51
N ASP A 501 -127.43 103.70 -58.73
CA ASP A 501 -127.32 102.98 -57.45
C ASP A 501 -126.98 101.48 -57.64
N VAL A 502 -127.50 100.85 -58.71
CA VAL A 502 -127.18 99.46 -59.08
C VAL A 502 -125.71 99.31 -59.49
N LEU A 503 -125.17 100.25 -60.29
CA LEU A 503 -123.77 100.22 -60.71
C LEU A 503 -122.79 100.46 -59.54
N LYS A 504 -123.14 101.33 -58.57
CA LYS A 504 -122.34 101.50 -57.34
C LYS A 504 -122.26 100.23 -56.51
N LYS A 505 -123.40 99.55 -56.28
CA LYS A 505 -123.44 98.29 -55.51
C LYS A 505 -122.63 97.18 -56.16
N LYS A 506 -122.64 97.07 -57.49
CA LYS A 506 -121.85 96.07 -58.22
C LYS A 506 -120.34 96.29 -58.10
N ASN A 507 -119.88 97.54 -58.12
CA ASN A 507 -118.46 97.87 -57.98
C ASN A 507 -117.95 97.68 -56.54
N GLN A 508 -118.79 97.97 -55.55
CA GLN A 508 -118.49 97.68 -54.14
C GLN A 508 -118.32 96.18 -53.87
N ALA A 509 -119.20 95.33 -54.44
CA ALA A 509 -119.09 93.87 -54.32
C ALA A 509 -117.78 93.31 -54.90
N MET A 510 -117.33 93.75 -56.09
CA MET A 510 -116.03 93.33 -56.66
C MET A 510 -114.84 93.79 -55.81
N THR A 511 -114.96 94.91 -55.10
CA THR A 511 -113.88 95.44 -54.25
C THR A 511 -113.74 94.60 -52.97
N GLU A 512 -114.84 94.12 -52.41
CA GLU A 512 -114.86 93.18 -51.28
C GLU A 512 -114.32 91.79 -51.68
N GLU A 513 -114.64 91.30 -52.89
CA GLU A 513 -114.15 90.02 -53.41
C GLU A 513 -112.63 90.03 -53.67
N ASN A 514 -112.08 91.09 -54.27
CA ASN A 514 -110.62 91.24 -54.45
C ASN A 514 -109.87 91.28 -53.11
N ASN A 515 -110.41 91.97 -52.10
CA ASN A 515 -109.83 91.97 -50.76
C ASN A 515 -109.86 90.58 -50.10
N ALA A 516 -110.94 89.81 -50.30
CA ALA A 516 -111.03 88.43 -49.82
C ALA A 516 -110.02 87.48 -50.48
N LEU A 517 -109.76 87.65 -51.78
CA LEU A 517 -108.75 86.88 -52.52
C LEU A 517 -107.33 87.22 -52.06
N SER A 518 -107.00 88.51 -51.87
CA SER A 518 -105.71 88.95 -51.34
C SER A 518 -105.40 88.34 -49.95
N LEU A 519 -106.40 88.35 -49.06
CA LEU A 519 -106.34 87.70 -47.74
C LEU A 519 -106.17 86.17 -47.79
N LYS A 520 -106.51 85.53 -48.91
CA LYS A 520 -106.32 84.09 -49.13
C LYS A 520 -104.94 83.76 -49.66
N VAL A 521 -104.39 84.61 -50.54
CA VAL A 521 -103.00 84.51 -51.02
C VAL A 521 -102.01 84.64 -49.86
N GLN A 522 -102.14 85.68 -49.03
CA GLN A 522 -101.29 85.85 -47.84
C GLN A 522 -101.33 84.65 -46.87
N ARG A 523 -102.48 83.97 -46.78
CA ARG A 523 -102.64 82.81 -45.89
C ARG A 523 -101.91 81.58 -46.42
N LEU A 524 -102.03 81.30 -47.72
CA LEU A 524 -101.32 80.22 -48.39
C LEU A 524 -99.79 80.45 -48.42
N GLU A 525 -99.36 81.71 -48.55
CA GLU A 525 -97.94 82.07 -48.55
C GLU A 525 -97.30 81.87 -47.16
N LYS A 526 -98.06 82.13 -46.09
CA LYS A 526 -97.67 81.78 -44.71
C LYS A 526 -97.58 80.26 -44.50
N GLU A 527 -98.56 79.50 -44.98
CA GLU A 527 -98.55 78.02 -44.90
C GLU A 527 -97.35 77.39 -45.66
N ARG A 528 -96.91 78.01 -46.77
CA ARG A 528 -95.70 77.60 -47.50
C ARG A 528 -94.44 77.80 -46.66
N LEU A 529 -94.30 78.96 -46.01
CA LEU A 529 -93.16 79.28 -45.13
C LEU A 529 -93.06 78.33 -43.92
N GLU A 530 -94.19 78.01 -43.27
CA GLU A 530 -94.24 77.05 -42.16
C GLU A 530 -93.86 75.61 -42.62
N SER A 531 -94.19 75.25 -43.86
CA SER A 531 -93.80 73.98 -44.48
C SER A 531 -92.30 73.92 -44.82
N ASP A 532 -91.74 75.00 -45.38
CA ASP A 532 -90.31 75.12 -45.69
C ASP A 532 -89.45 75.05 -44.39
N GLU A 533 -89.89 75.70 -43.30
CA GLU A 533 -89.22 75.62 -41.99
C GLU A 533 -89.26 74.19 -41.39
N SER A 534 -90.38 73.49 -41.55
CA SER A 534 -90.55 72.11 -41.09
C SER A 534 -89.63 71.14 -41.85
N LEU A 535 -89.49 71.32 -43.17
CA LEU A 535 -88.57 70.54 -44.00
C LEU A 535 -87.11 70.80 -43.63
N SER A 536 -86.76 72.05 -43.31
CA SER A 536 -85.43 72.44 -42.81
C SER A 536 -85.06 71.69 -41.52
N LYS A 537 -85.96 71.66 -40.54
CA LYS A 537 -85.78 70.92 -39.27
C LYS A 537 -85.65 69.42 -39.50
N CYS A 538 -86.43 68.84 -40.41
CA CYS A 538 -86.31 67.41 -40.75
C CYS A 538 -84.92 67.08 -41.34
N LYS A 539 -84.37 67.94 -42.21
CA LYS A 539 -83.04 67.74 -42.81
C LYS A 539 -81.91 67.83 -41.77
N SER A 540 -81.99 68.73 -40.79
CA SER A 540 -80.95 68.82 -39.76
C SER A 540 -80.94 67.60 -38.83
N VAL A 541 -82.12 67.05 -38.48
CA VAL A 541 -82.25 65.81 -37.70
C VAL A 541 -81.64 64.61 -38.46
N VAL A 542 -81.93 64.46 -39.75
CA VAL A 542 -81.36 63.37 -40.57
C VAL A 542 -79.83 63.45 -40.64
N ASN A 543 -79.25 64.65 -40.77
CA ASN A 543 -77.79 64.81 -40.76
C ASN A 543 -77.17 64.43 -39.40
N SER A 544 -77.78 64.86 -38.29
CA SER A 544 -77.33 64.49 -36.94
C SER A 544 -77.44 62.96 -36.69
N GLN A 545 -78.50 62.32 -37.20
CA GLN A 545 -78.64 60.86 -37.14
C GLN A 545 -77.56 60.14 -37.97
N ASN A 546 -77.19 60.64 -39.15
CA ASN A 546 -76.11 60.05 -39.93
C ASN A 546 -74.73 60.16 -39.25
N GLU A 547 -74.42 61.28 -38.59
CA GLU A 547 -73.19 61.44 -37.81
C GLU A 547 -73.13 60.48 -36.62
N THR A 548 -74.23 60.32 -35.88
CA THR A 548 -74.29 59.37 -34.75
C THR A 548 -74.21 57.91 -35.19
N ILE A 549 -74.82 57.53 -36.31
CA ILE A 549 -74.66 56.19 -36.92
C ILE A 549 -73.20 55.93 -37.32
N SER A 550 -72.50 56.94 -37.85
CA SER A 550 -71.07 56.84 -38.17
C SER A 550 -70.21 56.60 -36.91
N GLY A 551 -70.48 57.36 -35.84
CA GLY A 551 -69.82 57.16 -34.54
C GLY A 551 -70.02 55.76 -33.95
N LEU A 552 -71.25 55.25 -33.99
CA LEU A 552 -71.58 53.90 -33.50
C LEU A 552 -70.89 52.79 -34.33
N LYS A 553 -70.76 52.94 -35.65
CA LYS A 553 -70.01 51.99 -36.49
C LYS A 553 -68.52 51.92 -36.11
N ASN A 554 -67.89 53.06 -35.84
CA ASN A 554 -66.49 53.08 -35.40
C ASN A 554 -66.32 52.46 -34.00
N GLN A 555 -67.28 52.66 -33.09
CA GLN A 555 -67.28 51.98 -31.78
C GLN A 555 -67.45 50.45 -31.92
N LEU A 556 -68.29 49.99 -32.85
CA LEU A 556 -68.46 48.56 -33.13
C LEU A 556 -67.16 47.91 -33.65
N ALA A 557 -66.45 48.58 -34.55
CA ALA A 557 -65.16 48.11 -35.08
C ALA A 557 -64.12 47.96 -33.95
N ASN A 558 -63.97 48.99 -33.10
CA ASN A 558 -63.07 48.94 -31.94
C ASN A 558 -63.40 47.80 -30.96
N MET A 559 -64.68 47.45 -30.79
CA MET A 559 -65.10 46.34 -29.94
C MET A 559 -64.74 44.97 -30.52
N GLU A 560 -64.77 44.81 -31.84
CA GLU A 560 -64.37 43.56 -32.50
C GLU A 560 -62.84 43.36 -32.44
N ASP A 561 -62.05 44.43 -32.60
CA ASP A 561 -60.60 44.39 -32.41
C ASP A 561 -60.21 44.03 -30.96
N LEU A 562 -60.87 44.59 -29.96
CA LEU A 562 -60.64 44.27 -28.55
C LEU A 562 -61.04 42.83 -28.19
N LYS A 563 -62.08 42.29 -28.84
CA LYS A 563 -62.47 40.88 -28.73
C LYS A 563 -61.41 39.94 -29.36
N ASN A 564 -60.82 40.33 -30.48
CA ASN A 564 -59.70 39.59 -31.09
C ASN A 564 -58.45 39.63 -30.20
N GLN A 565 -58.11 40.78 -29.60
CA GLN A 565 -57.02 40.89 -28.63
C GLN A 565 -57.25 40.01 -27.39
N LEU A 566 -58.48 39.99 -26.85
CA LEU A 566 -58.83 39.11 -25.73
C LEU A 566 -58.61 37.63 -26.06
N HIS A 567 -58.92 37.21 -27.29
CA HIS A 567 -58.76 35.82 -27.70
C HIS A 567 -57.27 35.41 -27.74
N VAL A 568 -56.40 36.27 -28.28
CA VAL A 568 -54.95 36.06 -28.30
C VAL A 568 -54.36 36.01 -26.88
N GLU A 569 -54.82 36.89 -25.97
CA GLU A 569 -54.38 36.84 -24.57
C GLU A 569 -54.90 35.59 -23.83
N HIS A 570 -56.05 35.05 -24.22
CA HIS A 570 -56.55 33.79 -23.66
C HIS A 570 -55.71 32.58 -24.09
N GLU A 571 -55.28 32.50 -25.35
CA GLU A 571 -54.35 31.45 -25.79
C GLU A 571 -52.97 31.57 -25.11
N ARG A 572 -52.47 32.80 -24.93
CA ARG A 572 -51.24 33.05 -24.16
C ARG A 572 -51.35 32.58 -22.72
N LEU A 573 -52.52 32.75 -22.10
CA LEU A 573 -52.82 32.26 -20.75
C LEU A 573 -52.71 30.73 -20.66
N LEU A 574 -53.38 30.01 -21.57
CA LEU A 574 -53.30 28.55 -21.66
C LEU A 574 -51.86 28.06 -21.82
N ALA A 575 -51.06 28.74 -22.65
CA ALA A 575 -49.64 28.44 -22.82
C ALA A 575 -48.80 28.74 -21.56
N LYS A 576 -49.23 29.67 -20.69
CA LYS A 576 -48.58 29.94 -19.39
C LYS A 576 -49.00 28.94 -18.31
N ASP A 577 -50.27 28.55 -18.26
CA ASP A 577 -50.74 27.53 -17.31
C ASP A 577 -50.02 26.18 -17.55
N THR A 578 -49.84 25.77 -18.81
CA THR A 578 -49.06 24.55 -19.13
C THR A 578 -47.58 24.63 -18.72
N GLU A 579 -46.98 25.83 -18.72
CA GLU A 579 -45.60 26.02 -18.26
C GLU A 579 -45.53 26.06 -16.72
N VAL A 580 -46.55 26.60 -16.04
CA VAL A 580 -46.69 26.54 -14.59
C VAL A 580 -46.82 25.09 -14.11
N ASP A 581 -47.66 24.27 -14.76
CA ASP A 581 -47.77 22.83 -14.48
C ASP A 581 -46.43 22.10 -14.65
N ARG A 582 -45.69 22.42 -15.73
CA ARG A 582 -44.35 21.87 -15.99
C ARG A 582 -43.37 22.23 -14.87
N VAL A 583 -43.35 23.49 -14.44
CA VAL A 583 -42.50 23.97 -13.34
C VAL A 583 -42.92 23.36 -12.00
N GLN A 584 -44.22 23.24 -11.71
CA GLN A 584 -44.70 22.58 -10.48
C GLN A 584 -44.29 21.11 -10.42
N LYS A 585 -44.39 20.38 -11.54
CA LYS A 585 -43.95 18.99 -11.61
C LYS A 585 -42.44 18.86 -11.34
N SER A 586 -41.61 19.64 -12.04
CA SER A 586 -40.16 19.70 -11.82
C SER A 586 -39.79 20.05 -10.37
N ASN A 587 -40.50 21.01 -9.77
CA ASN A 587 -40.28 21.43 -8.37
C ASN A 587 -40.69 20.33 -7.36
N SER A 588 -41.66 19.47 -7.70
CA SER A 588 -42.01 18.29 -6.90
C SER A 588 -40.95 17.19 -6.99
N GLU A 589 -40.40 16.95 -8.18
CA GLU A 589 -39.31 15.99 -8.43
C GLU A 589 -38.04 16.42 -7.68
N LEU A 590 -37.65 17.71 -7.77
CA LEU A 590 -36.57 18.31 -6.99
C LEU A 590 -36.78 18.23 -5.47
N SER A 591 -38.02 18.34 -5.00
CA SER A 591 -38.35 18.20 -3.57
C SER A 591 -38.20 16.76 -3.07
N GLN A 592 -38.59 15.78 -3.89
CA GLN A 592 -38.40 14.36 -3.60
C GLN A 592 -36.92 13.95 -3.61
N ASP A 593 -36.14 14.50 -4.54
CA ASP A 593 -34.68 14.35 -4.59
C ASP A 593 -34.01 14.97 -3.35
N MET A 594 -34.42 16.17 -2.92
CA MET A 594 -33.95 16.79 -1.67
C MET A 594 -34.25 15.92 -0.44
N ALA A 595 -35.44 15.33 -0.34
CA ALA A 595 -35.78 14.43 0.76
C ALA A 595 -34.85 13.20 0.78
N THR A 596 -34.53 12.66 -0.40
CA THR A 596 -33.61 11.52 -0.57
C THR A 596 -32.17 11.89 -0.21
N CYS A 597 -31.72 13.10 -0.56
CA CYS A 597 -30.42 13.62 -0.14
C CYS A 597 -30.32 13.80 1.38
N ARG A 598 -31.36 14.37 2.02
CA ARG A 598 -31.41 14.53 3.49
C ARG A 598 -31.40 13.20 4.25
N ALA A 599 -32.04 12.16 3.69
CA ALA A 599 -31.96 10.81 4.27
C ALA A 599 -30.52 10.28 4.28
N ARG A 600 -29.78 10.42 3.16
CA ARG A 600 -28.36 10.04 3.08
C ARG A 600 -27.45 10.91 3.95
N GLU A 601 -27.76 12.19 4.09
CA GLU A 601 -27.05 13.10 4.99
C GLU A 601 -27.21 12.65 6.45
N ALA A 602 -28.41 12.25 6.87
CA ALA A 602 -28.66 11.70 8.19
C ALA A 602 -27.91 10.37 8.44
N GLU A 603 -27.84 9.48 7.44
CA GLU A 603 -27.02 8.26 7.49
C GLU A 603 -25.53 8.58 7.64
N LEU A 604 -25.01 9.55 6.88
CA LEU A 604 -23.61 10.01 6.94
C LEU A 604 -23.28 10.69 8.29
N LEU A 605 -24.19 11.48 8.84
CA LEU A 605 -24.05 12.06 10.18
C LEU A 605 -24.00 10.96 11.24
N GLN A 606 -24.89 9.96 11.18
CA GLN A 606 -24.89 8.84 12.11
C GLN A 606 -23.65 7.94 11.97
N PHE A 607 -23.10 7.81 10.75
CA PHE A 607 -21.80 7.16 10.54
C PHE A 607 -20.65 7.97 11.15
N THR A 608 -20.67 9.30 10.96
CA THR A 608 -19.66 10.22 11.51
C THR A 608 -19.69 10.24 13.04
N GLU A 609 -20.87 10.20 13.66
CA GLU A 609 -21.06 10.03 15.10
C GLU A 609 -20.42 8.73 15.60
N LYS A 610 -20.73 7.59 14.97
CA LYS A 610 -20.14 6.28 15.30
C LYS A 610 -18.62 6.28 15.15
N LEU A 611 -18.09 6.89 14.09
CA LEU A 611 -16.65 7.01 13.86
C LEU A 611 -15.98 7.89 14.93
N THR A 612 -16.59 9.02 15.28
CA THR A 612 -16.08 9.95 16.29
C THR A 612 -16.08 9.32 17.68
N ALA A 613 -17.17 8.65 18.06
CA ALA A 613 -17.25 7.90 19.32
C ALA A 613 -16.18 6.78 19.40
N LYS A 614 -15.92 6.10 18.28
CA LYS A 614 -14.87 5.07 18.20
C LYS A 614 -13.46 5.68 18.29
N ASN A 615 -13.21 6.83 17.67
CA ASN A 615 -11.94 7.55 17.81
C ASN A 615 -11.70 8.03 19.24
N VAL A 616 -12.70 8.64 19.90
CA VAL A 616 -12.59 9.06 21.31
C VAL A 616 -12.29 7.87 22.22
N ARG A 617 -12.93 6.73 21.98
CA ARG A 617 -12.64 5.49 22.71
C ARG A 617 -11.22 4.97 22.46
N LEU A 618 -10.78 4.90 21.20
CA LEU A 618 -9.42 4.46 20.86
C LEU A 618 -8.35 5.40 21.44
N GLN A 619 -8.61 6.71 21.46
CA GLN A 619 -7.69 7.69 22.05
C GLN A 619 -7.64 7.55 23.57
N SER A 620 -8.76 7.27 24.24
CA SER A 620 -8.78 6.93 25.68
C SER A 620 -8.06 5.62 25.98
N GLU A 621 -8.25 4.58 25.17
CA GLU A 621 -7.54 3.29 25.30
C GLU A 621 -6.02 3.47 25.04
N PHE A 622 -5.64 4.33 24.09
CA PHE A 622 -4.24 4.69 23.81
C PHE A 622 -3.58 5.40 25.00
N SER A 623 -4.19 6.47 25.54
CA SER A 623 -3.64 7.17 26.72
C SER A 623 -3.56 6.29 27.96
N ALA A 624 -4.48 5.32 28.12
CA ALA A 624 -4.41 4.32 29.20
C ALA A 624 -3.24 3.33 29.01
N LEU A 625 -2.94 2.93 27.76
CA LEU A 625 -1.78 2.10 27.43
C LEU A 625 -0.47 2.87 27.57
N GLU A 626 -0.43 4.13 27.16
CA GLU A 626 0.72 5.04 27.28
C GLU A 626 1.10 5.24 28.74
N ALA A 627 0.14 5.57 29.61
CA ALA A 627 0.36 5.68 31.06
C ALA A 627 0.83 4.35 31.70
N LYS A 628 0.38 3.21 31.15
CA LYS A 628 0.84 1.89 31.61
C LYS A 628 2.26 1.57 31.14
N ALA A 629 2.64 1.99 29.93
CA ALA A 629 3.98 1.86 29.40
C ALA A 629 4.97 2.73 30.19
N GLU A 630 4.65 4.00 30.45
CA GLU A 630 5.48 4.91 31.25
C GLU A 630 5.69 4.39 32.69
N LYS A 631 4.65 3.76 33.27
CA LYS A 631 4.78 3.08 34.57
C LYS A 631 5.73 1.89 34.50
N LEU A 632 5.59 1.02 33.50
CA LEU A 632 6.48 -0.13 33.30
C LEU A 632 7.93 0.30 33.05
N GLU A 633 8.16 1.40 32.34
CA GLU A 633 9.48 1.96 32.10
C GLU A 633 10.12 2.45 33.42
N LYS A 634 9.35 3.15 34.27
CA LYS A 634 9.77 3.53 35.62
C LYS A 634 10.05 2.33 36.52
N ASP A 635 9.30 1.23 36.41
CA ASP A 635 9.52 0.00 37.17
C ASP A 635 10.77 -0.77 36.67
N VAL A 636 11.13 -0.69 35.39
CA VAL A 636 12.31 -1.36 34.78
C VAL A 636 13.64 -0.68 35.12
N GLN A 637 13.65 0.65 35.31
CA GLN A 637 14.87 1.38 35.68
C GLN A 637 15.58 0.87 36.96
N PRO A 638 14.90 0.70 38.12
CA PRO A 638 15.56 0.18 39.33
C PRO A 638 15.97 -1.30 39.20
N LEU A 639 15.20 -2.12 38.48
CA LEU A 639 15.57 -3.51 38.16
C LEU A 639 16.86 -3.56 37.32
N THR A 640 16.99 -2.69 36.33
CA THR A 640 18.20 -2.59 35.49
C THR A 640 19.41 -2.15 36.32
N ALA A 641 19.23 -1.22 37.26
CA ALA A 641 20.28 -0.81 38.19
C ALA A 641 20.72 -1.96 39.13
N GLN A 642 19.78 -2.78 39.63
CA GLN A 642 20.09 -3.97 40.42
C GLN A 642 20.86 -5.03 39.62
N VAL A 643 20.45 -5.30 38.37
CA VAL A 643 21.17 -6.23 37.48
C VAL A 643 22.61 -5.76 37.28
N LYS A 644 22.83 -4.47 37.02
CA LYS A 644 24.18 -3.92 36.84
C LYS A 644 25.06 -4.06 38.09
N LEU A 645 24.51 -3.83 39.28
CA LEU A 645 25.23 -4.05 40.55
C LEU A 645 25.63 -5.52 40.73
N LEU A 646 24.73 -6.46 40.39
CA LEU A 646 25.02 -7.90 40.44
C LEU A 646 26.07 -8.31 39.39
N GLU A 647 26.08 -7.69 38.20
CA GLU A 647 27.12 -7.92 37.19
C GLU A 647 28.51 -7.42 37.67
N GLU A 648 28.56 -6.26 38.32
CA GLU A 648 29.79 -5.72 38.93
C GLU A 648 30.28 -6.61 40.10
N GLU A 649 29.36 -7.14 40.92
CA GLU A 649 29.69 -8.09 41.99
C GLU A 649 30.19 -9.44 41.46
N ILE A 650 29.55 -10.00 40.41
CA ILE A 650 30.00 -11.22 39.73
C ILE A 650 31.40 -11.02 39.13
N ALA A 651 31.68 -9.87 38.50
CA ALA A 651 32.99 -9.56 37.96
C ALA A 651 34.07 -9.47 39.06
N SER A 652 33.75 -8.87 40.21
CA SER A 652 34.62 -8.84 41.40
C SER A 652 34.93 -10.25 41.90
N LEU A 653 33.91 -11.09 42.08
CA LEU A 653 34.06 -12.48 42.54
C LEU A 653 34.86 -13.34 41.55
N GLN A 654 34.67 -13.17 40.25
CA GLN A 654 35.47 -13.85 39.22
C GLN A 654 36.94 -13.44 39.27
N SER A 655 37.25 -12.17 39.52
CA SER A 655 38.62 -11.67 39.72
C SER A 655 39.28 -12.28 40.96
N GLN A 656 38.58 -12.30 42.09
CA GLN A 656 39.05 -12.92 43.34
C GLN A 656 39.31 -14.42 43.17
N LEU A 657 38.39 -15.15 42.52
CA LEU A 657 38.55 -16.57 42.21
C LEU A 657 39.74 -16.83 41.26
N GLY A 658 40.00 -15.92 40.32
CA GLY A 658 41.18 -15.96 39.45
C GLY A 658 42.49 -15.83 40.25
N ALA A 659 42.56 -14.86 41.14
CA ALA A 659 43.71 -14.65 42.02
C ALA A 659 43.96 -15.83 42.96
N GLU A 660 42.92 -16.40 43.59
CA GLU A 660 43.07 -17.58 44.46
C GLU A 660 43.54 -18.82 43.67
N LYS A 661 43.01 -19.05 42.47
CA LYS A 661 43.51 -20.12 41.60
C LYS A 661 44.98 -19.94 41.26
N GLN A 662 45.41 -18.72 40.93
CA GLN A 662 46.80 -18.43 40.61
C GLN A 662 47.74 -18.62 41.82
N ALA A 663 47.28 -18.28 43.03
CA ALA A 663 47.99 -18.58 44.27
C ALA A 663 48.16 -20.09 44.49
N LYS A 664 47.07 -20.87 44.40
CA LYS A 664 47.14 -22.35 44.55
C LYS A 664 47.96 -23.03 43.46
N ASP A 665 47.99 -22.49 42.25
CA ASP A 665 48.89 -22.95 41.20
C ASP A 665 50.37 -22.67 41.52
N GLY A 666 50.65 -21.56 42.21
CA GLY A 666 51.97 -21.24 42.76
C GLY A 666 52.38 -22.23 43.85
N ASP A 667 51.51 -22.46 44.83
CA ASP A 667 51.73 -23.40 45.93
C ASP A 667 51.93 -24.84 45.41
N ASN A 668 51.09 -25.30 44.48
CA ASN A 668 51.24 -26.61 43.85
C ASN A 668 52.60 -26.76 43.13
N LYS A 669 53.08 -25.71 42.45
CA LYS A 669 54.41 -25.72 41.80
C LYS A 669 55.55 -25.72 42.82
N ALA A 670 55.39 -25.03 43.95
CA ALA A 670 56.35 -25.08 45.05
C ALA A 670 56.39 -26.47 45.70
N LEU A 671 55.22 -27.06 45.97
CA LEU A 671 55.08 -28.41 46.53
C LEU A 671 55.70 -29.46 45.61
N ALA A 672 55.43 -29.40 44.30
CA ALA A 672 56.00 -30.32 43.32
C ALA A 672 57.54 -30.26 43.25
N ARG A 673 58.14 -29.06 43.36
CA ARG A 673 59.59 -28.90 43.49
C ARG A 673 60.14 -29.54 44.77
N LEU A 674 59.45 -29.31 45.90
CA LEU A 674 59.87 -29.81 47.20
C LEU A 674 59.77 -31.35 47.28
N VAL A 675 58.74 -31.94 46.65
CA VAL A 675 58.64 -33.39 46.43
C VAL A 675 59.80 -33.90 45.57
N ALA A 676 60.10 -33.28 44.43
CA ALA A 676 61.20 -33.70 43.56
C ALA A 676 62.58 -33.63 44.27
N GLU A 677 62.82 -32.59 45.05
CA GLU A 677 64.01 -32.44 45.91
C GLU A 677 64.12 -33.60 46.92
N LYS A 678 63.00 -33.95 47.57
CA LYS A 678 62.95 -35.04 48.56
C LYS A 678 63.07 -36.43 47.94
N THR A 679 62.48 -36.67 46.78
CA THR A 679 62.68 -37.91 46.01
C THR A 679 64.15 -38.08 45.62
N LYS A 680 64.81 -37.02 45.16
CA LYS A 680 66.25 -37.05 44.84
C LYS A 680 67.13 -37.35 46.06
N GLN A 681 66.78 -36.81 47.23
CA GLN A 681 67.46 -37.14 48.50
C GLN A 681 67.25 -38.61 48.91
N LEU A 682 66.05 -39.16 48.67
CA LEU A 682 65.74 -40.58 48.87
C LEU A 682 66.55 -41.49 47.93
N ASP A 683 66.63 -41.15 46.65
CA ASP A 683 67.44 -41.90 45.66
C ASP A 683 68.93 -41.88 45.99
N GLN A 684 69.44 -40.76 46.52
CA GLN A 684 70.82 -40.62 46.98
C GLN A 684 71.09 -41.54 48.18
N ALA A 685 70.24 -41.49 49.21
CA ALA A 685 70.37 -42.34 50.40
C ALA A 685 70.20 -43.84 50.06
N ALA A 686 69.33 -44.18 49.10
CA ALA A 686 69.16 -45.55 48.64
C ALA A 686 70.43 -46.11 47.97
N LYS A 687 71.17 -45.28 47.22
CA LYS A 687 72.48 -45.65 46.65
C LYS A 687 73.52 -45.87 47.74
N GLU A 688 73.63 -44.96 48.70
CA GLU A 688 74.56 -45.08 49.84
C GLU A 688 74.29 -46.37 50.65
N ILE A 689 73.03 -46.74 50.85
CA ILE A 689 72.65 -48.01 51.50
C ILE A 689 73.12 -49.22 50.69
N GLU A 690 72.98 -49.21 49.36
CA GLU A 690 73.39 -50.35 48.51
C GLU A 690 74.92 -50.43 48.39
N GLU A 691 75.63 -49.29 48.37
CA GLU A 691 77.10 -49.23 48.45
C GLU A 691 77.60 -49.80 49.79
N LEU A 692 77.09 -49.33 50.93
CA LEU A 692 77.44 -49.84 52.26
C LEU A 692 77.13 -51.34 52.41
N LYS A 693 76.03 -51.81 51.83
CA LYS A 693 75.65 -53.24 51.78
C LYS A 693 76.63 -54.06 50.93
N SER A 694 77.12 -53.50 49.83
CA SER A 694 78.15 -54.13 49.00
C SER A 694 79.51 -54.21 49.73
N GLU A 695 79.92 -53.15 50.44
CA GLU A 695 81.11 -53.14 51.29
C GLU A 695 80.98 -54.17 52.42
N ASN A 696 79.82 -54.25 53.08
CA ASN A 696 79.56 -55.23 54.13
C ASN A 696 79.65 -56.67 53.57
N GLN A 697 79.22 -56.90 52.32
CA GLN A 697 79.36 -58.19 51.64
C GLN A 697 80.83 -58.51 51.31
N ILE A 698 81.62 -57.52 50.90
CA ILE A 698 83.09 -57.64 50.69
C ILE A 698 83.78 -57.96 52.02
N MET A 699 83.45 -57.24 53.10
CA MET A 699 83.98 -57.48 54.44
C MET A 699 83.63 -58.88 54.96
N LYS A 700 82.39 -59.35 54.77
CA LYS A 700 82.01 -60.75 55.06
C LYS A 700 82.85 -61.75 54.27
N ARG A 701 83.12 -61.52 52.99
CA ARG A 701 84.02 -62.37 52.18
C ARG A 701 85.46 -62.35 52.71
N LYS A 702 85.96 -61.17 53.12
CA LYS A 702 87.30 -60.98 53.68
C LYS A 702 87.44 -61.71 55.02
N HIS A 703 86.50 -61.53 55.95
CA HIS A 703 86.46 -62.29 57.21
C HIS A 703 86.32 -63.80 56.98
N ALA A 704 85.52 -64.25 56.02
CA ALA A 704 85.44 -65.68 55.64
C ALA A 704 86.71 -66.21 54.97
N SER A 705 87.58 -65.34 54.44
CA SER A 705 88.94 -65.70 54.00
C SER A 705 89.86 -65.84 55.20
N ASN A 706 89.91 -64.83 56.08
CA ASN A 706 90.72 -64.86 57.30
C ASN A 706 90.35 -66.04 58.21
N ILE A 707 89.07 -66.39 58.33
CA ILE A 707 88.62 -67.59 59.08
C ILE A 707 89.12 -68.88 58.42
N ARG A 708 89.18 -68.95 57.08
CA ARG A 708 89.78 -70.12 56.40
C ARG A 708 91.28 -70.19 56.61
N GLU A 709 91.96 -69.05 56.65
CA GLU A 709 93.40 -68.94 56.88
C GLU A 709 93.77 -69.32 58.32
N LEU A 710 93.07 -68.74 59.31
CA LEU A 710 93.16 -69.12 60.72
C LEU A 710 92.82 -70.60 60.95
N ASN A 711 91.81 -71.17 60.29
CA ASN A 711 91.55 -72.61 60.38
C ASN A 711 92.66 -73.46 59.74
N LYS A 712 93.38 -72.93 58.75
CA LYS A 712 94.56 -73.57 58.15
C LYS A 712 95.73 -73.57 59.12
N GLU A 713 95.93 -72.49 59.86
CA GLU A 713 96.90 -72.38 60.96
C GLU A 713 96.51 -73.26 62.15
N LEU A 714 95.23 -73.32 62.51
CA LEU A 714 94.72 -74.21 63.56
C LEU A 714 94.87 -75.69 63.16
N ALA A 715 94.75 -76.03 61.88
CA ALA A 715 95.04 -77.36 61.36
C ALA A 715 96.54 -77.71 61.37
N THR A 716 97.44 -76.77 61.04
CA THR A 716 98.89 -77.00 61.16
C THR A 716 99.36 -77.04 62.62
N LEU A 717 98.71 -76.29 63.53
CA LEU A 717 98.92 -76.38 64.98
C LEU A 717 98.36 -77.69 65.56
N LYS A 718 97.17 -78.16 65.13
CA LYS A 718 96.68 -79.51 65.49
C LYS A 718 97.66 -80.59 65.04
N LYS A 719 98.19 -80.51 63.82
CA LYS A 719 99.20 -81.44 63.32
C LYS A 719 100.54 -81.34 64.06
N LYS A 720 100.83 -80.21 64.73
CA LYS A 720 101.96 -80.05 65.67
C LYS A 720 101.64 -80.52 67.11
N CYS A 721 100.37 -80.51 67.52
CA CYS A 721 99.93 -81.06 68.81
C CYS A 721 99.70 -82.57 68.78
N GLU A 722 99.41 -83.17 67.63
CA GLU A 722 99.50 -84.63 67.43
C GLU A 722 100.96 -85.14 67.43
N THR A 723 101.94 -84.23 67.34
CA THR A 723 103.34 -84.48 67.70
C THR A 723 103.68 -84.14 69.17
N TYR A 724 102.70 -84.10 70.07
CA TYR A 724 102.92 -84.67 71.40
C TYR A 724 102.85 -86.20 71.26
N SER A 725 103.92 -86.92 71.63
CA SER A 725 103.86 -88.26 72.27
C SER A 725 105.21 -89.02 72.36
N SER A 726 106.39 -88.37 72.21
CA SER A 726 107.68 -89.07 72.40
C SER A 726 108.81 -88.17 72.94
N GLY A 727 108.82 -87.96 74.26
CA GLY A 727 109.98 -87.55 75.10
C GLY A 727 110.58 -86.15 74.90
N ASP A 728 111.44 -85.64 75.80
CA ASP A 728 111.58 -85.86 77.26
C ASP A 728 112.43 -84.70 77.87
N ALA A 729 112.38 -84.54 79.20
CA ALA A 729 113.39 -83.92 80.10
C ALA A 729 113.95 -82.46 79.91
N LEU A 730 113.74 -81.65 80.97
CA LEU A 730 114.71 -80.81 81.74
C LEU A 730 115.63 -79.73 81.08
N GLY A 731 115.76 -78.58 81.75
CA GLY A 731 117.08 -77.89 81.90
C GLY A 731 117.21 -76.38 81.56
N ASP A 732 117.13 -75.52 82.59
CA ASP A 732 118.00 -74.37 82.92
C ASP A 732 118.59 -73.35 81.89
N THR A 733 118.20 -72.08 82.10
CA THR A 733 119.04 -70.86 82.28
C THR A 733 119.74 -70.06 81.14
N HIS A 734 119.69 -68.72 81.35
CA HIS A 734 120.73 -67.69 81.15
C HIS A 734 121.06 -67.01 79.77
N THR A 735 120.55 -65.76 79.66
CA THR A 735 121.24 -64.48 79.30
C THR A 735 121.66 -64.02 77.87
N LEU A 736 121.16 -62.81 77.56
CA LEU A 736 121.81 -61.62 76.93
C LEU A 736 122.12 -61.57 75.41
N GLY A 737 121.69 -60.47 74.76
CA GLY A 737 122.10 -60.11 73.38
C GLY A 737 121.34 -58.96 72.68
N TYR A 738 121.51 -57.71 73.12
CA TYR A 738 121.37 -56.41 72.41
C TYR A 738 120.57 -56.25 71.09
N GLY A 739 119.68 -55.23 71.00
CA GLY A 739 118.95 -54.90 69.75
C GLY A 739 118.13 -53.59 69.67
N SER A 740 118.59 -52.52 70.32
CA SER A 740 118.21 -51.08 70.21
C SER A 740 117.15 -50.56 69.19
N ARG A 741 116.31 -49.62 69.73
CA ARG A 741 115.54 -48.50 69.09
C ARG A 741 114.18 -48.82 68.42
N THR A 742 113.10 -48.01 68.52
CA THR A 742 112.84 -46.74 69.28
C THR A 742 111.33 -46.44 69.51
N SER A 743 111.05 -45.62 70.55
CA SER A 743 110.13 -44.45 70.65
C SER A 743 109.10 -44.16 69.52
N SER A 744 107.83 -43.81 69.77
CA SER A 744 107.27 -43.06 70.92
C SER A 744 105.83 -43.44 71.35
N CYS A 745 105.61 -43.50 72.68
CA CYS A 745 104.64 -42.74 73.51
C CYS A 745 103.28 -42.27 72.92
N GLN A 746 102.14 -42.26 73.65
CA GLN A 746 101.81 -42.81 74.99
C GLN A 746 100.28 -42.95 75.18
N SER A 747 99.89 -43.64 76.24
CA SER A 747 98.55 -44.05 76.72
C SER A 747 97.57 -42.94 77.15
N LEU A 748 96.31 -43.36 77.44
CA LEU A 748 95.17 -42.71 78.16
C LEU A 748 94.12 -42.05 77.23
N ASN A 749 92.82 -42.42 77.17
CA ASN A 749 91.91 -43.17 78.07
C ASN A 749 91.85 -42.57 79.50
N GLU A 750 90.75 -42.06 80.08
CA GLU A 750 89.30 -42.21 79.83
C GLU A 750 88.55 -40.95 80.30
N VAL A 751 88.13 -40.06 79.38
CA VAL A 751 87.17 -38.96 79.70
C VAL A 751 86.16 -38.71 78.57
N GLN A 752 86.50 -39.06 77.32
CA GLN A 752 85.79 -38.53 76.15
C GLN A 752 84.56 -39.34 75.69
N GLN A 753 84.37 -40.58 76.16
CA GLN A 753 83.20 -41.40 75.80
C GLN A 753 81.91 -41.03 76.57
N LEU A 754 82.00 -40.38 77.74
CA LEU A 754 80.83 -39.91 78.49
C LEU A 754 80.24 -38.60 77.93
N ALA A 755 81.06 -37.75 77.31
CA ALA A 755 80.59 -36.51 76.67
C ALA A 755 79.76 -36.77 75.41
N HIS A 756 80.10 -37.80 74.63
CA HIS A 756 79.41 -38.11 73.36
C HIS A 756 78.00 -38.68 73.57
N LEU A 757 77.76 -39.41 74.66
CA LEU A 757 76.43 -39.91 75.02
C LEU A 757 75.51 -38.79 75.54
N ALA A 758 76.05 -37.80 76.27
CA ALA A 758 75.29 -36.63 76.71
C ALA A 758 74.86 -35.73 75.52
N SER A 759 75.71 -35.57 74.51
CA SER A 759 75.40 -34.82 73.28
C SER A 759 74.28 -35.48 72.45
N ILE A 760 74.27 -36.82 72.37
CA ILE A 760 73.22 -37.59 71.69
C ILE A 760 71.88 -37.50 72.46
N ALA A 761 71.90 -37.48 73.80
CA ALA A 761 70.69 -37.30 74.60
C ALA A 761 70.08 -35.89 74.43
N SER A 762 70.92 -34.84 74.38
CA SER A 762 70.45 -33.46 74.16
C SER A 762 69.81 -33.29 72.79
N THR A 763 70.44 -33.83 71.74
CA THR A 763 69.93 -33.71 70.36
C THR A 763 68.68 -34.54 70.11
N LEU A 764 68.53 -35.71 70.76
CA LEU A 764 67.26 -36.45 70.77
C LEU A 764 66.14 -35.68 71.50
N SER A 765 66.45 -34.96 72.59
CA SER A 765 65.46 -34.15 73.31
C SER A 765 64.97 -32.96 72.47
N GLU A 766 65.86 -32.27 71.73
CA GLU A 766 65.48 -31.20 70.80
C GLU A 766 64.68 -31.73 69.60
N TYR A 767 65.03 -32.93 69.08
CA TYR A 767 64.31 -33.55 67.98
C TYR A 767 62.89 -33.98 68.39
N ILE A 768 62.71 -34.50 69.60
CA ILE A 768 61.39 -34.84 70.15
C ILE A 768 60.54 -33.57 70.35
N LEU A 769 61.10 -32.49 70.90
CA LEU A 769 60.40 -31.20 71.03
C LEU A 769 60.04 -30.58 69.67
N SER A 770 60.89 -30.77 68.65
CA SER A 770 60.64 -30.32 67.28
C SER A 770 59.47 -31.09 66.64
N VAL A 771 59.40 -32.40 66.85
CA VAL A 771 58.32 -33.25 66.32
C VAL A 771 56.99 -33.03 67.05
N GLU A 772 56.99 -32.79 68.37
CA GLU A 772 55.78 -32.40 69.11
C GLU A 772 55.21 -31.05 68.64
N ASN A 773 56.08 -30.04 68.45
CA ASN A 773 55.64 -28.74 67.93
C ASN A 773 55.17 -28.81 66.47
N ALA A 774 55.73 -29.70 65.65
CA ALA A 774 55.27 -29.91 64.27
C ALA A 774 53.90 -30.61 64.18
N LEU A 775 53.58 -31.51 65.12
CA LEU A 775 52.30 -32.22 65.20
C LEU A 775 51.16 -31.38 65.82
N LEU A 776 51.48 -30.33 66.58
CA LEU A 776 50.51 -29.39 67.16
C LEU A 776 50.12 -28.22 66.23
N ALA A 777 50.88 -27.98 65.16
CA ALA A 777 50.61 -26.89 64.21
C ALA A 777 49.25 -26.97 63.45
N PRO A 778 48.69 -28.14 63.10
CA PRO A 778 47.40 -28.22 62.39
C PRO A 778 46.16 -27.90 63.25
N ALA A 779 46.30 -27.81 64.58
CA ALA A 779 45.16 -27.68 65.50
C ALA A 779 44.73 -26.22 65.79
N LEU A 780 45.53 -25.22 65.40
CA LEU A 780 45.25 -23.79 65.68
C LEU A 780 44.93 -22.93 64.45
N TYR A 781 45.03 -23.48 63.23
CA TYR A 781 44.59 -22.77 62.01
C TYR A 781 43.18 -23.17 61.52
N ALA A 782 42.58 -24.19 62.13
CA ALA A 782 41.23 -24.69 61.80
C ALA A 782 40.11 -24.08 62.67
N LYS A 783 40.33 -22.88 63.26
CA LYS A 783 39.36 -22.23 64.18
C LYS A 783 39.14 -20.74 63.89
N SER A 784 39.23 -20.33 62.62
CA SER A 784 39.00 -18.93 62.22
C SER A 784 38.43 -18.74 60.80
N ARG A 785 37.50 -19.59 60.34
CA ARG A 785 36.44 -19.19 59.40
C ARG A 785 35.35 -20.24 59.24
N GLU A 786 34.12 -19.73 59.21
CA GLU A 786 32.79 -20.37 59.08
C GLU A 786 32.06 -20.69 60.41
N PRO A 787 30.74 -20.39 60.49
CA PRO A 787 29.82 -20.11 59.39
C PRO A 787 29.31 -18.65 59.31
N ALA A 788 29.12 -18.18 58.08
CA ALA A 788 28.15 -17.11 57.75
C ALA A 788 27.13 -17.67 56.72
N VAL A 789 26.58 -18.85 57.03
CA VAL A 789 25.59 -19.56 56.21
C VAL A 789 24.48 -20.13 57.12
N SER A 790 23.75 -19.25 57.81
CA SER A 790 22.50 -19.63 58.51
C SER A 790 21.35 -18.63 58.41
N ASP A 791 21.48 -17.56 57.63
CA ASP A 791 20.46 -16.49 57.51
C ASP A 791 19.63 -16.53 56.21
N PHE A 792 19.72 -17.60 55.41
CA PHE A 792 18.96 -17.72 54.15
C PHE A 792 17.92 -18.86 54.11
N ILE A 793 17.54 -19.42 55.26
CA ILE A 793 16.37 -20.32 55.38
C ILE A 793 15.50 -19.89 56.57
N LEU A 794 15.17 -18.59 56.66
CA LEU A 794 14.11 -18.08 57.54
C LEU A 794 13.62 -16.67 57.16
N ASN A 795 13.30 -16.47 55.88
CA ASN A 795 12.36 -15.42 55.46
C ASN A 795 11.78 -15.70 54.06
N ARG A 796 10.65 -16.42 54.03
CA ARG A 796 9.69 -16.41 52.92
C ARG A 796 8.29 -16.75 53.44
#